data_AF-A0AAV1I000-F1
#
_entry.id   AF-A0AAV1I000-F1
#
_cell.length_a   1.000
_cell.length_b   1.000
_cell.length_c   1.000
_cell.angle_alpha   90.00
_cell.angle_beta   90.00
_cell.angle_gamma   90.00
#
_symmetry.space_group_name_H-M   'P 1'
#
loop_
_entity.id
_entity.type
_entity.pdbx_description
1 polymer ?
#
loop_
_entity_poly.entity_id
_entity_poly.type
_entity_poly.pdbx_seq_one_letter_code
_entity_poly.pdbx_strand_id
1 'polypeptide(L)'
;MSGRLGPRSHATACPVLAQARPAAFLQTTSPAQLLLRRRLTVAHGLHTLRRRGRTGCLSGLRASSGAAAASIASQHPQTPAEHSGGPLKAPLQAWHQYWSLGRPQKQEQDKKPRKLSKIVSKLWKIMNVNGYLLGAALFCMAVAALTELAIPHFTTRTIFSVANLGSEAKFYANVKILAVLSVSYGLFAGLRGFLISLLNTQLIQNLRSELFRTLIRQPVEFFDTAEVGVLTSRIGADCQAVVRCMSTNLNVALRNGMQCIGGAIYLYILSRELALTCFSVTVLLWAVALRYGAFTRKAQRAYQDGLAETNEVAQESLRLSKVVRAFGTEEKESSRYVKRLGMLRRISVRQATAYLLYLVTNASLFNLTKVLSLLVGGGMALRGAITPEQLTTFVLYVEFVTAASLSVCDQWGGIMESIGASERVMEYLDREYAPQLCSGRILQNFQGKMEVKDVFYAYATRKGTPALRGVSLIMEPGKLLALVGLSGSGKSTLVALLERLYDPDEGQVLADGVDVRELDAQWFRSQLGVVSQEPALFSDSVAANICYGLPGTTREDVVEAAKLSNAHGFIMALPQGYDTRVTDKLLSGGQRQRIALARALIRKPKVLILDEATSALDAESEAAVQEALDRAMRNSGRSVLVIAHRLSTVRTADSIIVMEQGRVVEEGTHEDLVMEGGIYASLVARQTSTESKAQRDPRIVSKGADSVAEARRALEKQAREEQEAAKECGQHNSQPGAIPVGEEASNAVPMSKRSLDASSDSVDDSQLLEEYCPDTPEPARGKNKHSQS
;
A
#
# COMPACT_ATOMS: atom_id res chain seq x y z
N MET A 1 -54.99 50.49 -19.27
CA MET A 1 -55.34 51.64 -18.42
C MET A 1 -54.37 51.69 -17.25
N SER A 2 -53.70 52.84 -17.07
CA SER A 2 -53.02 53.37 -15.86
C SER A 2 -52.15 52.41 -15.01
N GLY A 3 -50.86 52.61 -14.77
CA GLY A 3 -49.97 53.76 -14.97
C GLY A 3 -49.14 54.03 -13.69
N ARG A 4 -47.84 54.35 -13.88
CA ARG A 4 -46.99 55.25 -13.05
C ARG A 4 -46.69 54.82 -11.60
N LEU A 5 -45.57 55.10 -10.91
CA LEU A 5 -44.31 55.86 -11.07
C LEU A 5 -43.42 55.43 -9.86
N GLY A 6 -42.07 55.49 -9.95
CA GLY A 6 -41.13 55.36 -8.81
C GLY A 6 -41.15 56.58 -7.85
N PRO A 7 -40.25 56.77 -6.83
CA PRO A 7 -38.80 56.49 -6.85
C PRO A 7 -38.09 56.15 -5.47
N ARG A 8 -36.74 56.16 -5.53
CA ARG A 8 -35.59 55.97 -4.60
C ARG A 8 -35.59 56.34 -3.08
N SER A 9 -34.74 55.59 -2.36
CA SER A 9 -33.82 55.93 -1.21
C SER A 9 -34.44 56.03 0.21
N HIS A 10 -33.84 55.65 1.36
CA HIS A 10 -32.46 55.44 1.84
C HIS A 10 -32.47 54.59 3.14
N ALA A 11 -31.36 53.87 3.44
CA ALA A 11 -30.73 53.54 4.75
C ALA A 11 -31.59 52.93 5.89
N THR A 12 -31.26 51.79 6.51
CA THR A 12 -30.26 51.50 7.58
C THR A 12 -30.67 50.11 8.15
N ALA A 13 -29.90 49.24 8.80
CA ALA A 13 -28.48 49.05 9.04
C ALA A 13 -28.34 47.70 9.81
N CYS A 14 -27.33 46.88 9.44
CA CYS A 14 -26.35 46.21 10.33
C CYS A 14 -26.80 45.13 11.38
N PRO A 15 -25.84 44.38 12.01
CA PRO A 15 -24.41 44.18 11.68
C PRO A 15 -23.85 42.73 11.94
N VAL A 16 -22.50 42.60 11.79
CA VAL A 16 -21.55 41.69 12.50
C VAL A 16 -21.23 40.34 11.81
N LEU A 17 -19.98 39.89 11.57
CA LEU A 17 -18.57 40.37 11.46
C LEU A 17 -17.75 39.10 11.07
N ALA A 18 -16.96 39.05 9.99
CA ALA A 18 -15.51 39.37 9.88
C ALA A 18 -14.58 38.32 10.55
N GLN A 19 -13.35 38.01 10.11
CA GLN A 19 -12.43 38.43 9.04
C GLN A 19 -11.18 37.52 9.16
N ALA A 20 -10.39 37.33 8.10
CA ALA A 20 -8.93 37.25 8.23
C ALA A 20 -8.24 37.62 6.90
N ARG A 21 -7.69 38.84 6.87
CA ARG A 21 -6.77 39.41 5.86
C ARG A 21 -5.33 38.93 6.07
N PRO A 22 -4.45 39.07 5.07
CA PRO A 22 -3.00 38.86 5.22
C PRO A 22 -2.37 40.03 5.95
N ALA A 23 -1.48 39.76 6.92
CA ALA A 23 -0.74 40.80 7.62
C ALA A 23 0.77 40.62 7.42
N ALA A 24 1.39 41.67 6.89
CA ALA A 24 2.78 42.01 7.14
C ALA A 24 2.88 42.68 8.52
N PHE A 25 3.87 42.32 9.35
CA PHE A 25 4.52 43.25 10.28
C PHE A 25 5.89 42.71 10.72
N LEU A 26 6.93 43.52 10.48
CA LEU A 26 8.22 43.49 11.16
C LEU A 26 8.01 44.06 12.57
N GLN A 27 8.35 43.31 13.62
CA GLN A 27 9.22 43.75 14.72
C GLN A 27 9.32 42.67 15.83
N THR A 28 10.57 42.25 16.07
CA THR A 28 11.16 41.90 17.37
C THR A 28 10.32 41.08 18.36
N THR A 29 10.63 39.79 18.51
CA THR A 29 11.06 39.18 19.79
C THR A 29 11.32 37.68 19.64
N SER A 30 12.37 37.23 20.32
CA SER A 30 13.00 35.92 20.27
C SER A 30 12.19 34.82 20.98
N PRO A 31 12.05 33.60 20.43
CA PRO A 31 11.52 32.45 21.16
C PRO A 31 12.62 31.62 21.86
N ALA A 32 13.66 32.28 22.39
CA ALA A 32 14.75 31.63 23.15
C ALA A 32 14.51 31.58 24.68
N GLN A 33 13.36 32.03 25.21
CA GLN A 33 13.15 32.15 26.66
C GLN A 33 12.09 31.23 27.30
N LEU A 34 11.41 30.35 26.54
CA LEU A 34 10.37 29.47 27.10
C LEU A 34 10.75 28.00 27.27
N LEU A 35 11.93 27.57 26.81
CA LEU A 35 12.45 26.21 27.01
C LEU A 35 13.49 26.07 28.13
N LEU A 36 13.87 27.18 28.78
CA LEU A 36 14.83 27.16 29.91
C LEU A 36 14.17 27.09 31.30
N ARG A 37 12.83 27.12 31.41
CA ARG A 37 12.13 27.21 32.70
C ARG A 37 11.47 25.92 33.22
N ARG A 38 11.76 24.76 32.61
CA ARG A 38 11.23 23.44 33.05
C ARG A 38 12.28 22.37 33.36
N ARG A 39 13.57 22.74 33.47
CA ARG A 39 14.67 21.82 33.82
C ARG A 39 15.48 22.21 35.08
N LEU A 40 14.99 23.12 35.91
CA LEU A 40 15.69 23.63 37.10
C LEU A 40 14.94 23.45 38.43
N THR A 41 14.00 22.51 38.51
CA THR A 41 13.19 22.26 39.73
C THR A 41 13.22 20.80 40.21
N VAL A 42 14.31 20.05 39.95
CA VAL A 42 14.54 18.71 40.55
C VAL A 42 15.97 18.53 41.09
N ALA A 43 16.83 19.55 41.03
CA ALA A 43 18.23 19.46 41.48
C ALA A 43 18.51 20.17 42.82
N HIS A 44 17.51 20.32 43.69
CA HIS A 44 17.67 20.81 45.06
C HIS A 44 16.74 20.04 45.99
N GLY A 45 17.26 18.94 46.56
CA GLY A 45 16.52 18.13 47.52
C GLY A 45 17.00 16.69 47.54
N LEU A 46 18.28 16.46 47.87
CA LEU A 46 18.80 15.21 48.45
C LEU A 46 20.30 15.38 48.73
N HIS A 47 20.61 16.33 49.60
CA HIS A 47 21.90 16.42 50.28
C HIS A 47 21.59 16.64 51.76
N THR A 48 21.36 15.56 52.50
CA THR A 48 21.61 15.41 53.96
C THR A 48 21.05 14.08 54.47
N LEU A 49 21.88 13.38 55.25
CA LEU A 49 21.67 12.10 55.97
C LEU A 49 21.69 10.88 55.04
N ARG A 50 22.68 9.99 55.07
CA ARG A 50 23.21 9.32 56.26
C ARG A 50 24.59 8.72 55.97
N ARG A 51 25.58 9.17 56.76
CA ARG A 51 26.90 8.55 56.95
C ARG A 51 26.75 7.24 57.74
N ARG A 52 27.42 6.17 57.29
CA ARG A 52 28.20 5.17 58.07
C ARG A 52 28.56 4.04 57.09
N GLY A 53 29.82 3.64 56.87
CA GLY A 53 31.10 4.12 57.37
C GLY A 53 32.25 3.29 56.77
N ARG A 54 33.47 3.84 56.91
CA ARG A 54 34.79 3.17 57.12
C ARG A 54 35.22 2.09 56.11
N THR A 55 36.44 2.05 55.57
CA THR A 55 37.75 2.57 56.04
C THR A 55 38.73 2.43 54.88
N GLY A 56 39.65 3.39 54.73
CA GLY A 56 40.80 3.26 53.83
C GLY A 56 41.99 2.56 54.48
N CYS A 57 42.97 2.18 53.66
CA CYS A 57 44.39 2.20 54.00
C CYS A 57 45.21 2.32 52.71
N LEU A 58 46.16 3.27 52.75
CA LEU A 58 47.16 3.61 51.75
C LEU A 58 48.55 3.26 52.35
N SER A 59 49.58 3.26 51.50
CA SER A 59 51.02 3.02 51.73
C SER A 59 51.41 1.54 51.79
N GLY A 60 52.50 1.03 51.21
CA GLY A 60 53.73 1.54 50.56
C GLY A 60 54.70 0.34 50.65
N LEU A 61 55.49 -0.08 49.66
CA LEU A 61 56.85 0.37 49.34
C LEU A 61 57.61 -0.82 48.68
N ARG A 62 58.55 -0.47 47.78
CA ARG A 62 59.81 -1.14 47.43
C ARG A 62 59.83 -2.45 46.60
N ALA A 63 60.23 -2.25 45.34
CA ALA A 63 61.50 -2.70 44.74
C ALA A 63 61.91 -4.18 44.82
N SER A 64 61.97 -4.81 43.65
CA SER A 64 63.07 -5.70 43.29
C SER A 64 63.38 -5.60 41.79
N SER A 65 64.68 -5.58 41.52
CA SER A 65 65.35 -5.36 40.25
C SER A 65 65.82 -6.68 39.63
N GLY A 66 65.91 -6.71 38.30
CA GLY A 66 66.98 -7.41 37.59
C GLY A 66 66.56 -8.55 36.66
N ALA A 67 66.70 -8.33 35.34
CA ALA A 67 67.52 -9.18 34.48
C ALA A 67 67.67 -8.55 33.08
N ALA A 68 68.91 -8.53 32.62
CA ALA A 68 69.47 -7.85 31.47
C ALA A 68 69.12 -8.43 30.08
N ALA A 69 69.29 -7.55 29.07
CA ALA A 69 69.90 -7.78 27.74
C ALA A 69 69.21 -8.77 26.76
N ALA A 70 69.13 -8.56 25.44
CA ALA A 70 69.56 -7.53 24.51
C ALA A 70 68.87 -7.84 23.16
N SER A 71 68.52 -6.82 22.37
CA SER A 71 68.49 -6.87 20.90
C SER A 71 67.97 -5.54 20.36
N ILE A 72 68.91 -4.77 19.80
CA ILE A 72 68.77 -3.43 19.25
C ILE A 72 68.22 -3.51 17.82
N ALA A 73 67.16 -2.75 17.52
CA ALA A 73 66.90 -2.25 16.17
C ALA A 73 66.06 -0.96 16.24
N SER A 74 66.78 0.17 16.22
CA SER A 74 66.44 1.50 15.67
C SER A 74 64.96 1.91 15.56
N GLN A 75 64.57 2.96 16.30
CA GLN A 75 64.25 4.29 15.73
C GLN A 75 63.92 5.29 16.86
N HIS A 76 64.57 6.46 16.79
CA HIS A 76 64.39 7.59 17.71
C HIS A 76 62.93 8.11 17.73
N PRO A 77 62.43 8.60 18.89
CA PRO A 77 61.21 9.38 18.96
C PRO A 77 61.53 10.84 18.62
N GLN A 78 60.97 11.38 17.53
CA GLN A 78 60.89 12.82 17.31
C GLN A 78 59.52 13.35 17.76
N THR A 79 59.61 14.51 18.40
CA THR A 79 58.59 15.38 18.96
C THR A 79 57.42 15.68 18.02
N PRO A 80 56.22 16.02 18.54
CA PRO A 80 55.07 16.34 17.69
C PRO A 80 55.34 17.66 16.96
N ALA A 81 55.49 17.56 15.64
CA ALA A 81 55.67 18.69 14.74
C ALA A 81 54.38 19.52 14.66
N GLU A 82 54.57 20.83 14.70
CA GLU A 82 53.60 21.89 14.53
C GLU A 82 52.67 21.66 13.32
N HIS A 83 51.37 21.74 13.57
CA HIS A 83 50.35 21.84 12.53
C HIS A 83 50.46 23.18 11.80
N SER A 84 51.26 23.23 10.73
CA SER A 84 51.20 24.26 9.70
C SER A 84 50.02 24.03 8.76
N GLY A 85 48.81 24.17 9.29
CA GLY A 85 47.57 24.26 8.52
C GLY A 85 46.96 25.64 8.71
N GLY A 86 47.11 26.54 7.73
CA GLY A 86 46.54 27.89 7.80
C GLY A 86 45.05 27.92 8.19
N PRO A 87 44.54 29.04 8.74
CA PRO A 87 43.26 29.15 9.47
C PRO A 87 41.99 28.81 8.64
N LEU A 88 42.12 28.53 7.35
CA LEU A 88 41.05 28.20 6.42
C LEU A 88 40.90 26.69 6.13
N LYS A 89 41.90 25.83 6.43
CA LYS A 89 41.83 24.40 6.07
C LYS A 89 40.90 23.58 6.97
N ALA A 90 40.90 23.84 8.28
CA ALA A 90 40.01 23.17 9.24
C ALA A 90 38.50 23.42 8.98
N PRO A 91 38.02 24.65 8.73
CA PRO A 91 36.62 24.88 8.40
C PRO A 91 36.22 24.28 7.05
N LEU A 92 37.11 24.26 6.05
CA LEU A 92 36.84 23.61 4.75
C LEU A 92 36.66 22.10 4.88
N GLN A 93 37.46 21.43 5.70
CA GLN A 93 37.31 20.00 5.97
C GLN A 93 36.03 19.69 6.75
N ALA A 94 35.70 20.48 7.77
CA ALA A 94 34.44 20.36 8.50
C ALA A 94 33.22 20.60 7.60
N TRP A 95 33.32 21.54 6.65
CA TRP A 95 32.29 21.81 5.65
C TRP A 95 32.12 20.65 4.68
N HIS A 96 33.22 20.09 4.14
CA HIS A 96 33.17 18.89 3.30
C HIS A 96 32.57 17.68 4.04
N GLN A 97 32.91 17.50 5.31
CA GLN A 97 32.39 16.41 6.13
C GLN A 97 30.90 16.59 6.44
N TYR A 98 30.45 17.82 6.67
CA TYR A 98 29.02 18.14 6.86
C TYR A 98 28.18 17.81 5.62
N TRP A 99 28.70 18.11 4.42
CA TRP A 99 28.02 17.81 3.15
C TRP A 99 28.19 16.37 2.67
N SER A 100 29.06 15.58 3.32
CA SER A 100 29.16 14.15 3.05
C SER A 100 27.90 13.44 3.56
N LEU A 101 27.05 13.05 2.62
CA LEU A 101 25.98 12.07 2.85
C LEU A 101 26.68 10.71 2.85
N GLY A 102 26.51 9.91 3.91
CA GLY A 102 27.05 8.55 3.97
C GLY A 102 26.71 7.79 2.70
N ARG A 103 27.64 6.97 2.19
CA ARG A 103 27.42 6.25 0.94
C ARG A 103 26.15 5.39 1.11
N PRO A 104 25.16 5.51 0.21
CA PRO A 104 24.03 4.60 0.22
C PRO A 104 24.57 3.17 0.10
N GLN A 105 24.04 2.24 0.90
CA GLN A 105 24.26 0.82 0.64
C GLN A 105 23.75 0.56 -0.78
N LYS A 106 24.64 0.08 -1.63
CA LYS A 106 24.38 -0.15 -3.04
C LYS A 106 23.43 -1.37 -3.12
N GLN A 107 22.12 -1.14 -3.04
CA GLN A 107 21.17 -2.17 -3.45
C GLN A 107 21.24 -2.27 -4.97
N GLU A 108 21.78 -3.40 -5.38
CA GLU A 108 22.15 -3.75 -6.73
C GLU A 108 20.90 -4.17 -7.51
N GLN A 109 20.35 -3.25 -8.32
CA GLN A 109 19.63 -3.60 -9.54
C GLN A 109 19.97 -2.57 -10.64
N ASP A 110 21.17 -2.69 -11.19
CA ASP A 110 21.55 -2.08 -12.48
C ASP A 110 20.83 -2.83 -13.62
N LYS A 111 19.50 -2.68 -13.72
CA LYS A 111 18.81 -2.90 -14.99
C LYS A 111 19.09 -1.68 -15.86
N LYS A 112 19.63 -1.88 -17.08
CA LYS A 112 19.85 -0.80 -18.04
C LYS A 112 18.55 0.02 -18.20
N PRO A 113 18.59 1.36 -18.05
CA PRO A 113 17.38 2.18 -18.16
C PRO A 113 16.75 1.93 -19.52
N ARG A 114 15.46 1.61 -19.52
CA ARG A 114 14.74 1.34 -20.77
C ARG A 114 14.64 2.65 -21.55
N LYS A 115 14.79 2.58 -22.88
CA LYS A 115 14.64 3.78 -23.73
C LYS A 115 13.23 4.36 -23.50
N LEU A 116 13.18 5.63 -23.10
CA LEU A 116 11.96 6.38 -22.78
C LEU A 116 10.89 6.27 -23.89
N SER A 117 11.33 6.26 -25.15
CA SER A 117 10.46 6.15 -26.32
C SER A 117 9.67 4.84 -26.37
N LYS A 118 10.27 3.72 -25.95
CA LYS A 118 9.58 2.41 -25.92
C LYS A 118 8.51 2.39 -24.84
N ILE A 119 8.81 2.94 -23.66
CA ILE A 119 7.86 3.06 -22.55
C ILE A 119 6.64 3.86 -22.97
N VAL A 120 6.87 5.06 -23.54
CA VAL A 120 5.79 5.94 -24.01
C VAL A 120 4.97 5.27 -25.12
N SER A 121 5.60 4.60 -26.09
CA SER A 121 4.88 3.92 -27.18
C SER A 121 4.00 2.77 -26.69
N LYS A 122 4.48 1.99 -25.71
CA LYS A 122 3.73 0.86 -25.17
C LYS A 122 2.60 1.34 -24.26
N LEU A 123 2.86 2.33 -23.40
CA LEU A 123 1.80 3.01 -22.65
C LEU A 123 0.74 3.57 -23.59
N TRP A 124 1.12 4.28 -24.66
CA TRP A 124 0.18 4.85 -25.63
C TRP A 124 -0.73 3.78 -26.25
N LYS A 125 -0.16 2.62 -26.63
CA LYS A 125 -0.92 1.51 -27.22
C LYS A 125 -1.87 0.84 -26.22
N ILE A 126 -1.45 0.67 -24.97
CA ILE A 126 -2.25 0.04 -23.90
C ILE A 126 -3.39 0.97 -23.46
N MET A 127 -3.14 2.27 -23.43
CA MET A 127 -4.04 3.24 -22.80
C MET A 127 -5.21 3.68 -23.69
N ASN A 128 -5.24 3.26 -24.98
CA ASN A 128 -6.24 3.63 -25.99
C ASN A 128 -6.67 5.11 -25.89
N VAL A 129 -5.67 5.99 -25.78
CA VAL A 129 -5.90 7.40 -25.50
C VAL A 129 -6.68 8.01 -26.65
N ASN A 130 -7.80 8.66 -26.34
CA ASN A 130 -8.59 9.37 -27.34
C ASN A 130 -7.76 10.52 -27.94
N GLY A 131 -7.22 10.28 -29.15
CA GLY A 131 -6.33 11.22 -29.83
C GLY A 131 -6.97 12.59 -30.08
N TYR A 132 -8.29 12.63 -30.27
CA TYR A 132 -9.03 13.88 -30.43
C TYR A 132 -9.02 14.72 -29.16
N LEU A 133 -9.22 14.08 -28.00
CA LEU A 133 -9.23 14.76 -26.71
C LEU A 133 -7.85 15.31 -26.35
N LEU A 134 -6.80 14.54 -26.65
CA LEU A 134 -5.42 14.99 -26.50
C LEU A 134 -5.08 16.14 -27.45
N GLY A 135 -5.49 16.04 -28.73
CA GLY A 135 -5.32 17.10 -29.72
C GLY A 135 -6.00 18.40 -29.30
N ALA A 136 -7.25 18.33 -28.83
CA ALA A 136 -7.98 19.48 -28.31
C ALA A 136 -7.29 20.09 -27.07
N ALA A 137 -6.79 19.27 -26.14
CA ALA A 137 -6.06 19.76 -24.97
C ALA A 137 -4.74 20.47 -25.36
N LEU A 138 -4.00 19.93 -26.33
CA LEU A 138 -2.78 20.54 -26.86
C LEU A 138 -3.06 21.85 -27.60
N PHE A 139 -4.16 21.91 -28.37
CA PHE A 139 -4.60 23.14 -29.02
C PHE A 139 -4.94 24.22 -27.99
N CYS A 140 -5.79 23.91 -27.01
CA CYS A 140 -6.13 24.83 -25.92
C CYS A 140 -4.88 25.28 -25.14
N MET A 141 -3.88 24.40 -24.98
CA MET A 141 -2.59 24.73 -24.38
C MET A 141 -1.78 25.73 -25.21
N ALA A 142 -1.69 25.54 -26.54
CA ALA A 142 -1.01 26.46 -27.43
C ALA A 142 -1.66 27.85 -27.39
N VAL A 143 -3.00 27.91 -27.49
CA VAL A 143 -3.73 29.18 -27.43
C VAL A 143 -3.57 29.86 -26.07
N ALA A 144 -3.73 29.12 -24.97
CA ALA A 144 -3.54 29.66 -23.62
C ALA A 144 -2.12 30.19 -23.41
N ALA A 145 -1.09 29.47 -23.86
CA ALA A 145 0.29 29.92 -23.69
C ALA A 145 0.61 31.16 -24.53
N LEU A 146 0.11 31.25 -25.77
CA LEU A 146 0.31 32.41 -26.64
C LEU A 146 -0.43 33.65 -26.12
N THR A 147 -1.67 33.48 -25.66
CA THR A 147 -2.46 34.57 -25.06
C THR A 147 -1.81 35.09 -23.79
N GLU A 148 -1.34 34.20 -22.92
CA GLU A 148 -0.61 34.56 -21.70
C GLU A 148 0.71 35.28 -22.01
N LEU A 149 1.45 34.82 -23.03
CA LEU A 149 2.69 35.45 -23.49
C LEU A 149 2.44 36.89 -23.97
N ALA A 150 1.29 37.19 -24.57
CA ALA A 150 0.97 38.52 -25.09
C ALA A 150 0.61 39.55 -23.98
N ILE A 151 0.21 39.10 -22.78
CA ILE A 151 -0.30 39.97 -21.71
C ILE A 151 0.73 41.06 -21.31
N PRO A 152 2.00 40.76 -20.98
CA PRO A 152 2.96 41.78 -20.54
C PRO A 152 3.21 42.89 -21.58
N HIS A 153 3.13 42.56 -22.87
CA HIS A 153 3.27 43.52 -23.96
C HIS A 153 2.12 44.53 -23.99
N PHE A 154 0.87 44.04 -23.94
CA PHE A 154 -0.31 44.90 -23.96
C PHE A 154 -0.50 45.67 -22.66
N THR A 155 -0.07 45.12 -21.51
CA THR A 155 0.00 45.86 -20.24
C THR A 155 0.90 47.09 -20.36
N THR A 156 2.09 46.93 -20.94
CA THR A 156 3.02 48.05 -21.10
C THR A 156 2.50 49.11 -22.06
N ARG A 157 1.96 48.69 -23.23
CA ARG A 157 1.31 49.60 -24.18
C ARG A 157 0.15 50.38 -23.57
N THR A 158 -0.62 49.76 -22.68
CA THR A 158 -1.71 50.41 -21.97
C THR A 158 -1.18 51.50 -21.03
N ILE A 159 -0.15 51.19 -20.22
CA ILE A 159 0.47 52.14 -19.28
C ILE A 159 1.00 53.39 -20.02
N PHE A 160 1.74 53.20 -21.10
CA PHE A 160 2.36 54.33 -21.83
C PHE A 160 1.38 55.06 -22.76
N SER A 161 0.26 54.46 -23.15
CA SER A 161 -0.78 55.17 -23.90
C SER A 161 -1.49 56.28 -23.10
N VAL A 162 -1.41 56.26 -21.76
CA VAL A 162 -1.91 57.32 -20.88
C VAL A 162 -0.96 58.52 -20.84
N ALA A 163 0.35 58.29 -20.96
CA ALA A 163 1.37 59.33 -20.88
C ALA A 163 1.43 60.23 -22.14
N ASN A 164 0.90 59.76 -23.27
CA ASN A 164 0.82 60.53 -24.51
C ASN A 164 -0.51 61.31 -24.57
N LEU A 165 -0.44 62.64 -24.39
CA LEU A 165 -1.58 63.55 -24.53
C LEU A 165 -2.24 63.38 -25.92
N GLY A 166 -3.57 63.12 -25.95
CA GLY A 166 -4.35 62.95 -27.20
C GLY A 166 -4.61 61.50 -27.65
N SER A 167 -4.29 60.50 -26.81
CA SER A 167 -4.31 59.07 -27.16
C SER A 167 -5.41 58.25 -26.44
N GLU A 168 -6.50 58.87 -25.97
CA GLU A 168 -7.56 58.17 -25.22
C GLU A 168 -8.15 56.97 -25.99
N ALA A 169 -8.36 57.11 -27.30
CA ALA A 169 -8.85 56.03 -28.15
C ALA A 169 -7.92 54.81 -28.16
N LYS A 170 -6.59 55.01 -28.17
CA LYS A 170 -5.61 53.92 -28.15
C LYS A 170 -5.55 53.26 -26.76
N PHE A 171 -5.73 54.01 -25.69
CA PHE A 171 -5.82 53.47 -24.34
C PHE A 171 -7.02 52.51 -24.21
N TYR A 172 -8.23 52.97 -24.55
CA TYR A 172 -9.42 52.10 -24.50
C TYR A 172 -9.32 50.90 -25.45
N ALA A 173 -8.67 51.05 -26.61
CA ALA A 173 -8.41 49.92 -27.51
C ALA A 173 -7.46 48.88 -26.88
N ASN A 174 -6.36 49.32 -26.26
CA ASN A 174 -5.41 48.43 -25.59
C ASN A 174 -6.03 47.72 -24.38
N VAL A 175 -6.84 48.42 -23.57
CA VAL A 175 -7.58 47.83 -22.45
C VAL A 175 -8.57 46.77 -22.93
N LYS A 176 -9.29 47.02 -24.02
CA LYS A 176 -10.19 46.02 -24.63
C LYS A 176 -9.42 44.78 -25.08
N ILE A 177 -8.28 44.95 -25.75
CA ILE A 177 -7.43 43.82 -26.16
C ILE A 177 -6.93 43.04 -24.94
N LEU A 178 -6.46 43.73 -23.89
CA LEU A 178 -5.98 43.10 -22.67
C LEU A 178 -7.09 42.31 -21.95
N ALA A 179 -8.31 42.86 -21.91
CA ALA A 179 -9.48 42.18 -21.34
C ALA A 179 -9.84 40.91 -22.14
N VAL A 180 -9.87 41.00 -23.48
CA VAL A 180 -10.11 39.85 -24.36
C VAL A 180 -9.03 38.78 -24.18
N LEU A 181 -7.75 39.17 -24.12
CA LEU A 181 -6.63 38.24 -23.88
C LEU A 181 -6.78 37.54 -22.53
N SER A 182 -7.10 38.28 -21.46
CA SER A 182 -7.26 37.72 -20.11
C SER A 182 -8.43 36.74 -20.01
N VAL A 183 -9.58 37.07 -20.61
CA VAL A 183 -10.75 36.18 -20.65
C VAL A 183 -10.46 34.95 -21.51
N SER A 184 -9.81 35.13 -22.67
CA SER A 184 -9.43 34.02 -23.55
C SER A 184 -8.46 33.07 -22.86
N TYR A 185 -7.45 33.58 -22.16
CA TYR A 185 -6.53 32.78 -21.37
C TYR A 185 -7.28 31.96 -20.32
N GLY A 186 -8.15 32.60 -19.52
CA GLY A 186 -8.94 31.92 -18.50
C GLY A 186 -9.81 30.78 -19.08
N LEU A 187 -10.49 31.05 -20.20
CA LEU A 187 -11.33 30.07 -20.89
C LEU A 187 -10.52 28.87 -21.41
N PHE A 188 -9.45 29.12 -22.17
CA PHE A 188 -8.63 28.06 -22.75
C PHE A 188 -7.81 27.31 -21.70
N ALA A 189 -7.34 27.98 -20.64
CA ALA A 189 -6.65 27.35 -19.52
C ALA A 189 -7.59 26.44 -18.72
N GLY A 190 -8.84 26.90 -18.48
CA GLY A 190 -9.88 26.11 -17.83
C GLY A 190 -10.29 24.90 -18.67
N LEU A 191 -10.58 25.11 -19.96
CA LEU A 191 -10.93 24.03 -20.89
C LEU A 191 -9.79 23.01 -21.02
N ARG A 192 -8.54 23.46 -21.16
CA ARG A 192 -7.37 22.59 -21.13
C ARG A 192 -7.34 21.75 -19.84
N GLY A 193 -7.51 22.38 -18.69
CA GLY A 193 -7.52 21.69 -17.39
C GLY A 193 -8.60 20.60 -17.31
N PHE A 194 -9.81 20.91 -17.78
CA PHE A 194 -10.92 19.96 -17.85
C PHE A 194 -10.62 18.77 -18.77
N LEU A 195 -10.18 19.03 -20.01
CA LEU A 195 -9.87 17.97 -20.99
C LEU A 195 -8.75 17.03 -20.49
N ILE A 196 -7.72 17.59 -19.87
CA ILE A 196 -6.64 16.80 -19.26
C ILE A 196 -7.15 15.98 -18.08
N SER A 197 -8.05 16.53 -17.26
CA SER A 197 -8.63 15.80 -16.14
C SER A 197 -9.46 14.60 -16.61
N LEU A 198 -10.21 14.74 -17.71
CA LEU A 198 -10.94 13.62 -18.31
C LEU A 198 -9.98 12.54 -18.84
N LEU A 199 -8.92 12.94 -19.56
CA LEU A 199 -7.87 12.03 -20.00
C LEU A 199 -7.24 11.30 -18.81
N ASN A 200 -6.92 12.02 -17.74
CA ASN A 200 -6.31 11.46 -16.53
C ASN A 200 -7.16 10.33 -15.91
N THR A 201 -8.48 10.51 -15.82
CA THR A 201 -9.39 9.49 -15.27
C THR A 201 -9.43 8.23 -16.15
N GLN A 202 -9.48 8.39 -17.47
CA GLN A 202 -9.46 7.24 -18.40
C GLN A 202 -8.11 6.51 -18.34
N LEU A 203 -7.01 7.27 -18.32
CA LEU A 203 -5.65 6.74 -18.25
C LEU A 203 -5.42 5.89 -17.01
N ILE A 204 -5.81 6.39 -15.82
CA ILE A 204 -5.59 5.65 -14.57
C ILE A 204 -6.47 4.40 -14.47
N GLN A 205 -7.71 4.45 -14.96
CA GLN A 205 -8.61 3.31 -15.01
C GLN A 205 -8.03 2.20 -15.89
N ASN A 206 -7.67 2.52 -17.13
CA ASN A 206 -7.12 1.56 -18.09
C ASN A 206 -5.81 0.96 -17.56
N LEU A 207 -4.88 1.79 -17.07
CA LEU A 207 -3.60 1.31 -16.56
C LEU A 207 -3.76 0.37 -15.35
N ARG A 208 -4.61 0.73 -14.38
CA ARG A 208 -4.86 -0.13 -13.22
C ARG A 208 -5.56 -1.43 -13.59
N SER A 209 -6.55 -1.37 -14.50
CA SER A 209 -7.29 -2.55 -14.94
C SER A 209 -6.38 -3.55 -15.66
N GLU A 210 -5.51 -3.07 -16.56
CA GLU A 210 -4.60 -3.94 -17.32
C GLU A 210 -3.47 -4.49 -16.44
N LEU A 211 -2.93 -3.68 -15.54
CA LEU A 211 -1.93 -4.15 -14.58
C LEU A 211 -2.53 -5.20 -13.65
N PHE A 212 -3.71 -4.98 -13.10
CA PHE A 212 -4.39 -5.96 -12.24
C PHE A 212 -4.70 -7.26 -13.00
N ARG A 213 -5.22 -7.15 -14.22
CA ARG A 213 -5.48 -8.28 -15.13
C ARG A 213 -4.21 -9.09 -15.41
N THR A 214 -3.08 -8.42 -15.59
CA THR A 214 -1.79 -9.08 -15.84
C THR A 214 -1.26 -9.75 -14.58
N LEU A 215 -1.33 -9.08 -13.43
CA LEU A 215 -0.85 -9.58 -12.15
C LEU A 215 -1.60 -10.84 -11.70
N ILE A 216 -2.94 -10.84 -11.74
CA ILE A 216 -3.74 -12.00 -11.30
C ILE A 216 -3.55 -13.25 -12.18
N ARG A 217 -2.97 -13.06 -13.39
CA ARG A 217 -2.67 -14.14 -14.34
C ARG A 217 -1.21 -14.59 -14.30
N GLN A 218 -0.45 -14.15 -13.31
CA GLN A 218 0.91 -14.64 -13.08
C GLN A 218 0.89 -16.04 -12.43
N PRO A 219 1.94 -16.86 -12.63
CA PRO A 219 2.04 -18.19 -12.02
C PRO A 219 2.08 -18.08 -10.48
N VAL A 220 1.66 -19.13 -9.78
CA VAL A 220 1.62 -19.12 -8.29
C VAL A 220 3.00 -18.87 -7.68
N GLU A 221 4.07 -19.38 -8.31
CA GLU A 221 5.46 -19.13 -7.94
C GLU A 221 5.81 -17.63 -7.79
N PHE A 222 5.15 -16.77 -8.58
CA PHE A 222 5.32 -15.34 -8.46
C PHE A 222 4.77 -14.81 -7.13
N PHE A 223 3.62 -15.33 -6.69
CA PHE A 223 2.98 -14.91 -5.44
C PHE A 223 3.64 -15.48 -4.19
N ASP A 224 4.37 -16.59 -4.30
CA ASP A 224 5.18 -17.12 -3.19
C ASP A 224 6.35 -16.20 -2.83
N THR A 225 6.84 -15.44 -3.81
CA THR A 225 8.00 -14.53 -3.66
C THR A 225 7.61 -13.07 -3.57
N ALA A 226 6.48 -12.69 -4.18
CA ALA A 226 6.02 -11.32 -4.20
C ALA A 226 5.23 -10.96 -2.94
N GLU A 227 5.66 -9.88 -2.28
CA GLU A 227 4.87 -9.31 -1.19
C GLU A 227 3.62 -8.60 -1.72
N VAL A 228 2.45 -9.00 -1.22
CA VAL A 228 1.15 -8.41 -1.60
C VAL A 228 1.11 -6.89 -1.39
N GLY A 229 1.79 -6.39 -0.34
CA GLY A 229 1.92 -4.95 -0.08
C GLY A 229 2.67 -4.22 -1.18
N VAL A 230 3.72 -4.83 -1.74
CA VAL A 230 4.46 -4.28 -2.89
C VAL A 230 3.55 -4.23 -4.11
N LEU A 231 2.84 -5.32 -4.45
CA LEU A 231 1.93 -5.36 -5.60
C LEU A 231 0.83 -4.31 -5.51
N THR A 232 0.24 -4.14 -4.33
CA THR A 232 -0.78 -3.11 -4.07
C THR A 232 -0.21 -1.70 -4.24
N SER A 233 1.01 -1.46 -3.78
CA SER A 233 1.72 -0.20 -4.00
C SER A 233 2.00 0.06 -5.48
N ARG A 234 2.32 -0.98 -6.27
CA ARG A 234 2.48 -0.85 -7.74
C ARG A 234 1.19 -0.41 -8.43
N ILE A 235 0.06 -1.02 -8.07
CA ILE A 235 -1.27 -0.67 -8.62
C ILE A 235 -1.72 0.73 -8.14
N GLY A 236 -1.45 1.07 -6.88
CA GLY A 236 -1.84 2.32 -6.28
C GLY A 236 -0.94 3.49 -6.67
N ALA A 237 0.26 3.52 -6.08
CA ALA A 237 1.19 4.64 -6.10
C ALA A 237 1.95 4.74 -7.43
N ASP A 238 2.52 3.64 -7.93
CA ASP A 238 3.33 3.72 -9.16
C ASP A 238 2.46 4.04 -10.39
N CYS A 239 1.28 3.44 -10.53
CA CYS A 239 0.33 3.83 -11.60
C CYS A 239 -0.07 5.31 -11.49
N GLN A 240 -0.31 5.82 -10.28
CA GLN A 240 -0.64 7.23 -10.06
C GLN A 240 0.52 8.14 -10.48
N ALA A 241 1.77 7.77 -10.18
CA ALA A 241 2.95 8.53 -10.57
C ALA A 241 3.09 8.60 -12.09
N VAL A 242 2.92 7.46 -12.79
CA VAL A 242 2.96 7.41 -14.27
C VAL A 242 1.93 8.36 -14.88
N VAL A 243 0.68 8.30 -14.41
CA VAL A 243 -0.39 9.13 -14.94
C VAL A 243 -0.18 10.61 -14.60
N ARG A 244 0.26 10.92 -13.36
CA ARG A 244 0.60 12.29 -12.93
C ARG A 244 1.67 12.95 -13.80
N CYS A 245 2.61 12.15 -14.33
CA CYS A 245 3.59 12.63 -15.30
C CYS A 245 2.91 13.20 -16.54
N MET A 246 2.00 12.43 -17.13
CA MET A 246 1.33 12.80 -18.37
C MET A 246 0.33 13.93 -18.17
N SER A 247 -0.44 13.90 -17.08
CA SER A 247 -1.49 14.88 -16.80
C SER A 247 -0.92 16.22 -16.35
N THR A 248 0.10 16.22 -15.50
CA THR A 248 0.53 17.41 -14.77
C THR A 248 1.94 17.81 -15.12
N ASN A 249 2.93 16.95 -14.86
CA ASN A 249 4.34 17.36 -14.94
C ASN A 249 4.74 17.71 -16.37
N LEU A 250 4.41 16.84 -17.34
CA LEU A 250 4.68 17.06 -18.75
C LEU A 250 3.86 18.23 -19.29
N ASN A 251 2.59 18.36 -18.88
CA ASN A 251 1.75 19.45 -19.33
C ASN A 251 2.29 20.83 -18.89
N VAL A 252 2.67 20.95 -17.63
CA VAL A 252 3.28 22.16 -17.06
C VAL A 252 4.63 22.42 -17.72
N ALA A 253 5.46 21.39 -17.91
CA ALA A 253 6.76 21.52 -18.55
C ALA A 253 6.64 21.97 -20.02
N LEU A 254 5.69 21.42 -20.79
CA LEU A 254 5.46 21.81 -22.19
C LEU A 254 4.95 23.24 -22.31
N ARG A 255 3.95 23.61 -21.50
CA ARG A 255 3.40 24.98 -21.48
C ARG A 255 4.48 26.01 -21.13
N ASN A 256 5.17 25.79 -20.02
CA ASN A 256 6.19 26.72 -19.55
C ASN A 256 7.43 26.71 -20.46
N GLY A 257 7.76 25.57 -21.08
CA GLY A 257 8.81 25.48 -22.09
C GLY A 257 8.50 26.34 -23.32
N MET A 258 7.26 26.26 -23.83
CA MET A 258 6.80 27.12 -24.92
C MET A 258 6.82 28.61 -24.54
N GLN A 259 6.44 28.95 -23.30
CA GLN A 259 6.53 30.32 -22.78
C GLN A 259 7.97 30.81 -22.64
N CYS A 260 8.88 29.97 -22.16
CA CYS A 260 10.31 30.28 -22.08
C CYS A 260 10.89 30.56 -23.45
N ILE A 261 10.65 29.68 -24.43
CA ILE A 261 11.18 29.82 -25.79
C ILE A 261 10.56 31.06 -26.46
N GLY A 262 9.23 31.20 -26.41
CA GLY A 262 8.52 32.35 -26.98
C GLY A 262 8.96 33.68 -26.35
N GLY A 263 9.07 33.74 -25.03
CA GLY A 263 9.54 34.93 -24.32
C GLY A 263 11.01 35.25 -24.55
N ALA A 264 11.88 34.25 -24.65
CA ALA A 264 13.29 34.46 -25.00
C ALA A 264 13.46 35.00 -26.42
N ILE A 265 12.72 34.47 -27.39
CA ILE A 265 12.69 34.99 -28.76
C ILE A 265 12.18 36.44 -28.76
N TYR A 266 11.10 36.72 -28.02
CA TYR A 266 10.54 38.06 -27.92
C TYR A 266 11.52 39.08 -27.31
N LEU A 267 12.20 38.73 -26.22
CA LEU A 267 13.24 39.55 -25.60
C LEU A 267 14.39 39.85 -26.57
N TYR A 268 14.82 38.86 -27.36
CA TYR A 268 15.88 39.02 -28.35
C TYR A 268 15.47 39.95 -29.51
N ILE A 269 14.21 39.88 -29.96
CA ILE A 269 13.67 40.79 -30.98
C ILE A 269 13.57 42.22 -30.44
N LEU A 270 13.21 42.39 -29.17
CA LEU A 270 13.01 43.69 -28.54
C LEU A 270 14.33 44.47 -28.39
N SER A 271 15.38 43.83 -27.86
CA SER A 271 16.72 44.40 -27.83
C SER A 271 17.78 43.31 -27.67
N ARG A 272 18.65 43.20 -28.68
CA ARG A 272 19.72 42.17 -28.72
C ARG A 272 20.74 42.37 -27.60
N GLU A 273 21.13 43.60 -27.30
CA GLU A 273 22.13 43.92 -26.28
C GLU A 273 21.63 43.57 -24.87
N LEU A 274 20.41 43.99 -24.54
CA LEU A 274 19.78 43.69 -23.25
C LEU A 274 19.53 42.19 -23.09
N ALA A 275 19.02 41.51 -24.13
CA ALA A 275 18.77 40.08 -24.08
C ALA A 275 20.04 39.27 -23.79
N LEU A 276 21.18 39.60 -24.42
CA LEU A 276 22.46 38.92 -24.18
C LEU A 276 22.94 39.09 -22.72
N THR A 277 22.80 40.28 -22.14
CA THR A 277 23.15 40.50 -20.73
C THR A 277 22.28 39.66 -19.79
N CYS A 278 20.97 39.61 -20.01
CA CYS A 278 20.07 38.77 -19.21
C CYS A 278 20.32 37.27 -19.40
N PHE A 279 20.62 36.81 -20.62
CA PHE A 279 20.96 35.41 -20.86
C PHE A 279 22.25 35.00 -20.12
N SER A 280 23.25 35.88 -20.04
CA SER A 280 24.48 35.58 -19.28
C SER A 280 24.21 35.33 -17.78
N VAL A 281 23.34 36.13 -17.16
CA VAL A 281 22.96 35.95 -15.75
C VAL A 281 22.04 34.74 -15.57
N THR A 282 21.19 34.45 -16.56
CA THR A 282 20.31 33.27 -16.56
C THR A 282 21.11 31.97 -16.59
N VAL A 283 22.22 31.91 -17.34
CA VAL A 283 23.14 30.75 -17.33
C VAL A 283 23.72 30.51 -15.93
N LEU A 284 24.07 31.59 -15.20
CA LEU A 284 24.56 31.49 -13.83
C LEU A 284 23.47 30.96 -12.87
N LEU A 285 22.23 31.45 -13.00
CA LEU A 285 21.07 30.93 -12.25
C LEU A 285 20.89 29.42 -12.47
N TRP A 286 20.95 28.99 -13.74
CA TRP A 286 20.88 27.57 -14.11
C TRP A 286 22.01 26.75 -13.50
N ALA A 287 23.25 27.24 -13.51
CA ALA A 287 24.38 26.52 -12.91
C ALA A 287 24.19 26.27 -11.40
N VAL A 288 23.70 27.28 -10.67
CA VAL A 288 23.38 27.18 -9.25
C VAL A 288 22.23 26.18 -9.02
N ALA A 289 21.15 26.28 -9.81
CA ALA A 289 20.01 25.38 -9.73
C ALA A 289 20.37 23.91 -10.03
N LEU A 290 21.20 23.66 -11.05
CA LEU A 290 21.66 22.31 -11.39
C LEU A 290 22.51 21.69 -10.27
N ARG A 291 23.39 22.49 -9.65
CA ARG A 291 24.24 22.04 -8.55
C ARG A 291 23.42 21.73 -7.29
N TYR A 292 22.45 22.58 -6.96
CA TYR A 292 21.48 22.33 -5.90
C TYR A 292 20.66 21.06 -6.19
N GLY A 293 20.11 20.93 -7.40
CA GLY A 293 19.35 19.75 -7.82
C GLY A 293 20.15 18.45 -7.73
N ALA A 294 21.44 18.46 -8.07
CA ALA A 294 22.31 17.30 -7.91
C ALA A 294 22.51 16.88 -6.45
N PHE A 295 22.67 17.85 -5.54
CA PHE A 295 22.74 17.60 -4.10
C PHE A 295 21.41 17.07 -3.56
N THR A 296 20.30 17.75 -3.88
CA THR A 296 18.95 17.39 -3.42
C THR A 296 18.58 15.97 -3.84
N ARG A 297 18.92 15.55 -5.07
CA ARG A 297 18.73 14.15 -5.51
C ARG A 297 19.47 13.14 -4.63
N LYS A 298 20.73 13.41 -4.26
CA LYS A 298 21.51 12.52 -3.38
C LYS A 298 20.93 12.49 -1.97
N ALA A 299 20.57 13.66 -1.43
CA ALA A 299 19.98 13.77 -0.11
C ALA A 299 18.61 13.08 -0.03
N GLN A 300 17.79 13.21 -1.07
CA GLN A 300 16.47 12.59 -1.13
C GLN A 300 16.56 11.07 -1.18
N ARG A 301 17.52 10.51 -1.92
CA ARG A 301 17.78 9.06 -1.92
C ARG A 301 18.15 8.58 -0.52
N ALA A 302 19.15 9.20 0.11
CA ALA A 302 19.56 8.84 1.48
C ALA A 302 18.41 8.98 2.50
N TYR A 303 17.52 9.97 2.32
CA TYR A 303 16.33 10.13 3.15
C TYR A 303 15.33 8.98 2.96
N GLN A 304 15.04 8.59 1.72
CA GLN A 304 14.14 7.48 1.40
C GLN A 304 14.67 6.14 1.88
N ASP A 305 15.97 5.87 1.71
CA ASP A 305 16.63 4.66 2.21
C ASP A 305 16.51 4.58 3.75
N GLY A 306 16.82 5.67 4.44
CA GLY A 306 16.65 5.74 5.91
C GLY A 306 15.19 5.60 6.36
N LEU A 307 14.24 6.15 5.59
CA LEU A 307 12.81 6.01 5.86
C LEU A 307 12.33 4.56 5.70
N ALA A 308 12.82 3.83 4.69
CA ALA A 308 12.53 2.42 4.50
C ALA A 308 13.01 1.59 5.71
N GLU A 309 14.27 1.75 6.14
CA GLU A 309 14.81 1.08 7.34
C GLU A 309 14.00 1.41 8.61
N THR A 310 13.50 2.65 8.72
CA THR A 310 12.70 3.09 9.87
C THR A 310 11.30 2.49 9.84
N ASN A 311 10.70 2.36 8.65
CA ASN A 311 9.41 1.71 8.46
C ASN A 311 9.49 0.21 8.71
N GLU A 312 10.59 -0.47 8.35
CA GLU A 312 10.82 -1.88 8.68
C GLU A 312 10.75 -2.11 10.19
N VAL A 313 11.43 -1.26 10.98
CA VAL A 313 11.37 -1.31 12.45
C VAL A 313 9.94 -1.15 12.94
N ALA A 314 9.19 -0.18 12.43
CA ALA A 314 7.81 0.05 12.84
C ALA A 314 6.88 -1.11 12.46
N GLN A 315 7.00 -1.63 11.24
CA GLN A 315 6.21 -2.76 10.76
C GLN A 315 6.47 -4.02 11.60
N GLU A 316 7.73 -4.32 11.92
CA GLU A 316 8.10 -5.44 12.78
C GLU A 316 7.48 -5.29 14.17
N SER A 317 7.69 -4.15 14.84
CA SER A 317 7.20 -3.93 16.21
C SER A 317 5.66 -3.94 16.29
N LEU A 318 4.96 -3.41 15.27
CA LEU A 318 3.49 -3.44 15.21
C LEU A 318 2.95 -4.83 14.91
N ARG A 319 3.55 -5.55 13.96
CA ARG A 319 3.20 -6.95 13.64
C ARG A 319 3.37 -7.85 14.86
N LEU A 320 4.41 -7.60 15.65
CA LEU A 320 4.72 -8.33 16.88
C LEU A 320 4.19 -7.66 18.15
N SER A 321 3.20 -6.76 18.04
CA SER A 321 2.68 -5.99 19.19
C SER A 321 2.25 -6.86 20.39
N LYS A 322 1.67 -8.04 20.15
CA LYS A 322 1.35 -9.01 21.21
C LYS A 322 2.60 -9.53 21.92
N VAL A 323 3.68 -9.78 21.20
CA VAL A 323 4.99 -10.18 21.76
C VAL A 323 5.61 -9.02 22.52
N VAL A 324 5.62 -7.82 21.95
CA VAL A 324 6.15 -6.61 22.61
C VAL A 324 5.49 -6.41 23.98
N ARG A 325 4.15 -6.54 24.04
CA ARG A 325 3.38 -6.47 25.29
C ARG A 325 3.61 -7.65 26.22
N ALA A 326 3.70 -8.87 25.69
CA ALA A 326 3.97 -10.07 26.50
C ALA A 326 5.32 -9.99 27.24
N PHE A 327 6.31 -9.32 26.64
CA PHE A 327 7.64 -9.13 27.22
C PHE A 327 7.86 -7.74 27.85
N GLY A 328 6.86 -6.84 27.84
CA GLY A 328 6.96 -5.49 28.42
C GLY A 328 8.09 -4.63 27.82
N THR A 329 8.31 -4.71 26.50
CA THR A 329 9.45 -4.09 25.80
C THR A 329 9.11 -2.80 25.05
N GLU A 330 7.97 -2.18 25.34
CA GLU A 330 7.45 -1.00 24.63
C GLU A 330 8.46 0.15 24.55
N GLU A 331 9.12 0.48 25.66
CA GLU A 331 10.09 1.59 25.69
C GLU A 331 11.40 1.29 24.94
N LYS A 332 11.80 0.02 24.91
CA LYS A 332 12.98 -0.42 24.16
C LYS A 332 12.72 -0.28 22.66
N GLU A 333 11.54 -0.70 22.20
CA GLU A 333 11.13 -0.58 20.80
C GLU A 333 10.89 0.88 20.39
N SER A 334 10.29 1.69 21.26
CA SER A 334 10.15 3.14 21.09
C SER A 334 11.53 3.81 20.91
N SER A 335 12.48 3.51 21.79
CA SER A 335 13.84 4.04 21.72
C SER A 335 14.59 3.60 20.44
N ARG A 336 14.39 2.35 20.01
CA ARG A 336 14.93 1.80 18.75
C ARG A 336 14.45 2.61 17.54
N TYR A 337 13.17 2.94 17.50
CA TYR A 337 12.55 3.75 16.45
C TYR A 337 13.05 5.22 16.47
N VAL A 338 13.06 5.86 17.65
CA VAL A 338 13.54 7.25 17.81
C VAL A 338 15.01 7.40 17.38
N LYS A 339 15.85 6.41 17.68
CA LYS A 339 17.27 6.41 17.28
C LYS A 339 17.42 6.43 15.75
N ARG A 340 16.58 5.70 15.00
CA ARG A 340 16.57 5.70 13.53
C ARG A 340 16.07 7.03 12.97
N LEU A 341 15.01 7.61 13.55
CA LEU A 341 14.51 8.95 13.17
C LEU A 341 15.57 10.05 13.32
N GLY A 342 16.50 9.92 14.27
CA GLY A 342 17.62 10.86 14.43
C GLY A 342 18.54 10.94 13.20
N MET A 343 18.65 9.88 12.40
CA MET A 343 19.36 9.90 11.12
C MET A 343 18.59 10.71 10.07
N LEU A 344 17.29 10.46 9.92
CA LEU A 344 16.42 11.19 9.00
C LEU A 344 16.43 12.68 9.30
N ARG A 345 16.29 13.05 10.57
CA ARG A 345 16.35 14.45 11.02
C ARG A 345 17.63 15.13 10.57
N ARG A 346 18.79 14.47 10.69
CA ARG A 346 20.08 15.05 10.24
C ARG A 346 20.12 15.29 8.73
N ILE A 347 19.57 14.37 7.94
CA ILE A 347 19.46 14.52 6.49
C ILE A 347 18.51 15.67 6.14
N SER A 348 17.34 15.74 6.77
CA SER A 348 16.35 16.82 6.55
C SER A 348 16.90 18.20 6.90
N VAL A 349 17.67 18.33 8.00
CA VAL A 349 18.32 19.60 8.36
C VAL A 349 19.32 20.01 7.28
N ARG A 350 20.15 19.08 6.77
CA ARG A 350 21.08 19.38 5.67
C ARG A 350 20.37 19.79 4.39
N GLN A 351 19.23 19.15 4.06
CA GLN A 351 18.38 19.57 2.93
C GLN A 351 17.81 20.97 3.12
N ALA A 352 17.32 21.28 4.32
CA ALA A 352 16.79 22.61 4.65
C ALA A 352 17.88 23.68 4.56
N THR A 353 19.09 23.41 5.05
CA THR A 353 20.24 24.32 4.92
C THR A 353 20.64 24.53 3.46
N ALA A 354 20.65 23.47 2.64
CA ALA A 354 20.91 23.60 1.21
C ALA A 354 19.83 24.42 0.48
N TYR A 355 18.56 24.21 0.84
CA TYR A 355 17.44 24.97 0.30
C TYR A 355 17.53 26.45 0.68
N LEU A 356 17.85 26.76 1.94
CA LEU A 356 18.08 28.13 2.39
C LEU A 356 19.17 28.81 1.55
N LEU A 357 20.33 28.16 1.39
CA LEU A 357 21.45 28.70 0.61
C LEU A 357 21.07 28.89 -0.86
N TYR A 358 20.34 27.93 -1.44
CA TYR A 358 19.83 28.02 -2.81
C TYR A 358 18.87 29.20 -2.96
N LEU A 359 17.87 29.33 -2.07
CA LEU A 359 16.85 30.35 -2.16
C LEU A 359 17.46 31.76 -2.03
N VAL A 360 18.36 31.97 -1.05
CA VAL A 360 19.07 33.24 -0.89
C VAL A 360 19.88 33.58 -2.15
N THR A 361 20.69 32.63 -2.63
CA THR A 361 21.54 32.87 -3.81
C THR A 361 20.70 33.14 -5.06
N ASN A 362 19.70 32.30 -5.33
CA ASN A 362 18.86 32.38 -6.52
C ASN A 362 17.97 33.64 -6.50
N ALA A 363 17.37 33.98 -5.36
CA ALA A 363 16.55 35.18 -5.22
C ALA A 363 17.39 36.47 -5.34
N SER A 364 18.60 36.50 -4.76
CA SER A 364 19.52 37.64 -4.91
C SER A 364 19.97 37.81 -6.36
N LEU A 365 20.38 36.74 -7.04
CA LEU A 365 20.78 36.79 -8.46
C LEU A 365 19.62 37.20 -9.38
N PHE A 366 18.40 36.73 -9.09
CA PHE A 366 17.21 37.12 -9.85
C PHE A 366 16.92 38.62 -9.71
N ASN A 367 16.90 39.15 -8.49
CA ASN A 367 16.69 40.59 -8.28
C ASN A 367 17.85 41.42 -8.85
N LEU A 368 19.09 40.93 -8.78
CA LEU A 368 20.24 41.57 -9.41
C LEU A 368 20.08 41.63 -10.93
N THR A 369 19.48 40.62 -11.56
CA THR A 369 19.17 40.63 -12.99
C THR A 369 18.22 41.78 -13.33
N LYS A 370 17.20 42.03 -12.49
CA LYS A 370 16.30 43.18 -12.66
C LYS A 370 17.05 44.50 -12.56
N VAL A 371 17.88 44.67 -11.52
CA VAL A 371 18.70 45.87 -11.33
C VAL A 371 19.64 46.10 -12.52
N LEU A 372 20.32 45.06 -13.00
CA LEU A 372 21.23 45.13 -14.12
C LEU A 372 20.50 45.50 -15.43
N SER A 373 19.32 44.92 -15.66
CA SER A 373 18.48 45.26 -16.81
C SER A 373 18.03 46.73 -16.80
N LEU A 374 17.73 47.28 -15.62
CA LEU A 374 17.40 48.70 -15.45
C LEU A 374 18.63 49.60 -15.59
N LEU A 375 19.80 49.18 -15.10
CA LEU A 375 21.03 49.96 -15.22
C LEU A 375 21.49 50.08 -16.67
N VAL A 376 21.60 48.94 -17.37
CA VAL A 376 22.02 48.90 -18.78
C VAL A 376 20.93 49.51 -19.66
N GLY A 377 19.67 49.08 -19.49
CA GLY A 377 18.55 49.52 -20.32
C GLY A 377 18.15 50.97 -20.06
N GLY A 378 18.25 51.44 -18.82
CA GLY A 378 18.09 52.85 -18.47
C GLY A 378 19.19 53.71 -19.07
N GLY A 379 20.45 53.25 -19.05
CA GLY A 379 21.55 53.91 -19.75
C GLY A 379 21.33 54.01 -21.27
N MET A 380 20.78 52.97 -21.90
CA MET A 380 20.38 53.00 -23.31
C MET A 380 19.20 53.95 -23.57
N ALA A 381 18.23 54.01 -22.66
CA ALA A 381 17.09 54.93 -22.77
C ALA A 381 17.52 56.39 -22.63
N LEU A 382 18.45 56.71 -21.71
CA LEU A 382 19.02 58.06 -21.57
C LEU A 382 19.78 58.51 -22.82
N ARG A 383 20.35 57.57 -23.59
CA ARG A 383 21.01 57.82 -24.88
C ARG A 383 20.04 57.83 -26.08
N GLY A 384 18.74 57.62 -25.84
CA GLY A 384 17.72 57.57 -26.90
C GLY A 384 17.73 56.29 -27.75
N ALA A 385 18.50 55.26 -27.38
CA ALA A 385 18.58 54.01 -28.15
C ALA A 385 17.37 53.09 -27.95
N ILE A 386 16.65 53.23 -26.83
CA ILE A 386 15.48 52.42 -26.46
C ILE A 386 14.43 53.33 -25.81
N THR A 387 13.14 53.08 -26.07
CA THR A 387 12.07 53.87 -25.42
C THR A 387 11.79 53.38 -23.98
N PRO A 388 11.31 54.25 -23.07
CA PRO A 388 10.87 53.82 -21.74
C PRO A 388 9.79 52.71 -21.78
N GLU A 389 8.95 52.70 -22.81
CA GLU A 389 7.97 51.65 -23.08
C GLU A 389 8.65 50.29 -23.39
N GLN A 390 9.67 50.28 -24.25
CA GLN A 390 10.44 49.07 -24.57
C GLN A 390 11.19 48.55 -23.33
N LEU A 391 11.78 49.43 -22.52
CA LEU A 391 12.47 49.05 -21.28
C LEU A 391 11.51 48.42 -20.27
N THR A 392 10.33 49.01 -20.07
CA THR A 392 9.31 48.48 -19.16
C THR A 392 8.79 47.12 -19.64
N THR A 393 8.57 46.98 -20.95
CA THR A 393 8.17 45.70 -21.56
C THR A 393 9.24 44.64 -21.32
N PHE A 394 10.51 45.00 -21.50
CA PHE A 394 11.64 44.10 -21.30
C PHE A 394 11.70 43.56 -19.86
N VAL A 395 11.59 44.44 -18.85
CA VAL A 395 11.62 44.03 -17.43
C VAL A 395 10.48 43.07 -17.08
N LEU A 396 9.26 43.34 -17.55
CA LEU A 396 8.11 42.45 -17.30
C LEU A 396 8.28 41.07 -17.97
N TYR A 397 8.85 41.03 -19.17
CA TYR A 397 9.15 39.76 -19.85
C TYR A 397 10.29 38.97 -19.20
N VAL A 398 11.30 39.64 -18.64
CA VAL A 398 12.36 38.96 -17.86
C VAL A 398 11.77 38.26 -16.65
N GLU A 399 10.83 38.89 -15.95
CA GLU A 399 10.12 38.29 -14.82
C GLU A 399 9.28 37.08 -15.26
N PHE A 400 8.53 37.23 -16.34
CA PHE A 400 7.71 36.16 -16.91
C PHE A 400 8.55 34.93 -17.34
N VAL A 401 9.61 35.15 -18.12
CA VAL A 401 10.48 34.07 -18.63
C VAL A 401 11.21 33.38 -17.48
N THR A 402 11.65 34.11 -16.47
CA THR A 402 12.33 33.51 -15.32
C THR A 402 11.38 32.64 -14.49
N ALA A 403 10.14 33.10 -14.26
CA ALA A 403 9.12 32.32 -13.57
C ALA A 403 8.77 31.04 -14.34
N ALA A 404 8.62 31.12 -15.66
CA ALA A 404 8.39 29.97 -16.52
C ALA A 404 9.58 28.99 -16.48
N SER A 405 10.83 29.49 -16.50
CA SER A 405 12.03 28.64 -16.45
C SER A 405 12.15 27.89 -15.13
N LEU A 406 11.92 28.56 -14.01
CA LEU A 406 11.97 27.93 -12.69
C LEU A 406 10.90 26.82 -12.60
N SER A 407 9.70 27.11 -13.10
CA SER A 407 8.62 26.14 -13.11
C SER A 407 8.93 24.90 -13.95
N VAL A 408 9.67 25.01 -15.06
CA VAL A 408 10.15 23.83 -15.82
C VAL A 408 11.13 23.00 -15.01
N CYS A 409 12.08 23.64 -14.32
CA CYS A 409 13.05 22.98 -13.45
C CYS A 409 12.36 22.18 -12.32
N ASP A 410 11.31 22.75 -11.72
CA ASP A 410 10.57 22.10 -10.63
C ASP A 410 9.86 20.81 -11.08
N GLN A 411 9.38 20.76 -12.34
CA GLN A 411 8.73 19.56 -12.87
C GLN A 411 9.71 18.41 -13.17
N TRP A 412 11.01 18.69 -13.33
CA TRP A 412 12.00 17.68 -13.71
C TRP A 412 12.08 16.52 -12.72
N GLY A 413 11.97 16.81 -11.42
CA GLY A 413 11.97 15.80 -10.37
C GLY A 413 10.79 14.83 -10.52
N GLY A 414 9.58 15.37 -10.69
CA GLY A 414 8.38 14.56 -10.86
C GLY A 414 8.39 13.74 -12.16
N ILE A 415 8.97 14.27 -13.25
CA ILE A 415 9.17 13.50 -14.48
C ILE A 415 10.08 12.31 -14.23
N MET A 416 11.24 12.52 -13.57
CA MET A 416 12.19 11.45 -13.28
C MET A 416 11.64 10.37 -12.35
N GLU A 417 10.89 10.77 -11.32
CA GLU A 417 10.18 9.83 -10.44
C GLU A 417 9.21 8.95 -11.23
N SER A 418 8.44 9.56 -12.13
CA SER A 418 7.45 8.87 -12.95
C SER A 418 8.08 7.91 -13.95
N ILE A 419 9.28 8.23 -14.47
CA ILE A 419 10.04 7.32 -15.33
C ILE A 419 10.39 6.05 -14.55
N GLY A 420 10.91 6.18 -13.32
CA GLY A 420 11.21 5.04 -12.48
C GLY A 420 9.97 4.21 -12.10
N ALA A 421 8.85 4.88 -11.79
CA ALA A 421 7.57 4.20 -11.57
C ALA A 421 7.08 3.46 -12.82
N SER A 422 7.22 4.08 -13.99
CA SER A 422 6.83 3.49 -15.26
C SER A 422 7.65 2.26 -15.63
N GLU A 423 8.95 2.24 -15.32
CA GLU A 423 9.79 1.06 -15.55
C GLU A 423 9.31 -0.13 -14.72
N ARG A 424 8.97 0.09 -13.44
CA ARG A 424 8.43 -0.96 -12.56
C ARG A 424 7.08 -1.47 -13.02
N VAL A 425 6.16 -0.58 -13.39
CA VAL A 425 4.84 -0.98 -13.92
C VAL A 425 5.01 -1.75 -15.24
N MET A 426 5.89 -1.29 -16.12
CA MET A 426 6.14 -1.95 -17.41
C MET A 426 6.82 -3.32 -17.23
N GLU A 427 7.65 -3.51 -16.20
CA GLU A 427 8.21 -4.82 -15.88
C GLU A 427 7.11 -5.86 -15.64
N TYR A 428 6.01 -5.50 -14.97
CA TYR A 428 4.88 -6.41 -14.78
C TYR A 428 4.02 -6.57 -16.03
N LEU A 429 3.76 -5.48 -16.77
CA LEU A 429 2.98 -5.52 -18.03
C LEU A 429 3.68 -6.25 -19.17
N ASP A 430 5.00 -6.46 -19.07
CA ASP A 430 5.78 -7.23 -20.04
C ASP A 430 5.80 -8.73 -19.73
N ARG A 431 5.33 -9.15 -18.54
CA ARG A 431 5.35 -10.55 -18.17
C ARG A 431 4.31 -11.32 -18.97
N GLU A 432 4.70 -12.51 -19.38
CA GLU A 432 3.79 -13.47 -19.99
C GLU A 432 2.80 -13.99 -18.95
N TYR A 433 1.65 -14.45 -19.43
CA TYR A 433 0.65 -15.07 -18.57
C TYR A 433 1.09 -16.49 -18.17
N ALA A 434 0.58 -16.94 -17.03
CA ALA A 434 0.82 -18.27 -16.50
C ALA A 434 0.41 -19.35 -17.52
N PRO A 435 1.29 -20.32 -17.85
CA PRO A 435 0.91 -21.45 -18.70
C PRO A 435 -0.23 -22.28 -18.06
N GLN A 436 -0.37 -22.24 -16.73
CA GLN A 436 -1.43 -22.90 -15.96
C GLN A 436 -2.82 -22.24 -16.10
N LEU A 437 -2.96 -21.24 -16.99
CA LEU A 437 -4.22 -20.60 -17.35
C LEU A 437 -4.57 -20.80 -18.84
N CYS A 438 -3.78 -21.59 -19.57
CA CYS A 438 -4.02 -21.81 -21.00
C CYS A 438 -5.29 -22.63 -21.24
N SER A 439 -5.96 -22.31 -22.35
CA SER A 439 -7.02 -23.14 -22.90
C SER A 439 -6.44 -24.41 -23.51
N GLY A 440 -7.07 -25.54 -23.25
CA GLY A 440 -6.60 -26.85 -23.67
C GLY A 440 -7.73 -27.79 -24.07
N ARG A 441 -7.46 -29.09 -24.02
CA ARG A 441 -8.46 -30.12 -24.32
C ARG A 441 -9.43 -30.28 -23.15
N ILE A 442 -10.71 -30.47 -23.46
CA ILE A 442 -11.76 -30.83 -22.51
C ILE A 442 -12.07 -32.33 -22.70
N LEU A 443 -12.09 -33.11 -21.62
CA LEU A 443 -12.49 -34.52 -21.68
C LEU A 443 -14.01 -34.63 -21.47
N GLN A 444 -14.70 -35.34 -22.36
CA GLN A 444 -16.15 -35.50 -22.24
C GLN A 444 -16.55 -36.51 -21.16
N ASN A 445 -15.76 -37.58 -20.97
CA ASN A 445 -16.04 -38.64 -20.01
C ASN A 445 -14.91 -38.74 -18.96
N PHE A 446 -14.84 -37.78 -18.05
CA PHE A 446 -13.87 -37.80 -16.96
C PHE A 446 -14.32 -38.76 -15.84
N GLN A 447 -13.58 -39.85 -15.65
CA GLN A 447 -13.79 -40.88 -14.63
C GLN A 447 -13.13 -40.50 -13.30
N GLY A 448 -12.12 -39.62 -13.33
CA GLY A 448 -11.44 -39.15 -12.12
C GLY A 448 -10.22 -39.99 -11.72
N LYS A 449 -9.57 -40.69 -12.65
CA LYS A 449 -8.29 -41.33 -12.40
C LYS A 449 -7.18 -40.27 -12.45
N MET A 450 -6.38 -40.18 -11.40
CA MET A 450 -5.18 -39.33 -11.37
C MET A 450 -3.94 -40.20 -11.22
N GLU A 451 -2.92 -39.95 -12.02
CA GLU A 451 -1.68 -40.73 -12.02
C GLU A 451 -0.48 -39.77 -12.04
N VAL A 452 0.45 -39.96 -11.11
CA VAL A 452 1.71 -39.21 -11.01
C VAL A 452 2.81 -40.16 -11.42
N LYS A 453 3.63 -39.79 -12.41
CA LYS A 453 4.73 -40.63 -12.94
C LYS A 453 6.07 -39.94 -12.75
N ASP A 454 6.88 -40.52 -11.88
CA ASP A 454 8.29 -40.18 -11.60
C ASP A 454 8.52 -38.68 -11.47
N VAL A 455 7.67 -38.02 -10.69
CA VAL A 455 7.67 -36.56 -10.60
C VAL A 455 8.80 -36.06 -9.70
N PHE A 456 9.61 -35.15 -10.25
CA PHE A 456 10.58 -34.34 -9.52
C PHE A 456 10.13 -32.88 -9.55
N TYR A 457 10.21 -32.21 -8.40
CA TYR A 457 9.84 -30.81 -8.30
C TYR A 457 10.61 -30.10 -7.18
N ALA A 458 11.10 -28.90 -7.47
CA ALA A 458 11.71 -27.99 -6.52
C ALA A 458 11.11 -26.58 -6.65
N TYR A 459 10.66 -26.00 -5.53
CA TYR A 459 10.20 -24.60 -5.52
C TYR A 459 11.31 -23.65 -6.00
N ALA A 460 10.95 -22.62 -6.77
CA ALA A 460 11.89 -21.63 -7.30
C ALA A 460 12.73 -20.94 -6.21
N THR A 461 12.17 -20.79 -5.00
CA THR A 461 12.87 -20.23 -3.83
C THR A 461 13.97 -21.14 -3.27
N ARG A 462 13.93 -22.45 -3.56
CA ARG A 462 14.81 -23.48 -2.98
C ARG A 462 15.20 -24.58 -3.99
N LYS A 463 15.71 -24.19 -5.16
CA LYS A 463 16.12 -25.13 -6.22
C LYS A 463 17.13 -26.21 -5.78
N GLY A 464 17.96 -25.92 -4.76
CA GLY A 464 18.97 -26.87 -4.25
C GLY A 464 18.41 -28.02 -3.41
N THR A 465 17.14 -27.96 -3.01
CA THR A 465 16.48 -28.99 -2.19
C THR A 465 15.15 -29.38 -2.82
N PRO A 466 15.09 -30.44 -3.65
CA PRO A 466 13.85 -30.86 -4.28
C PRO A 466 12.85 -31.31 -3.22
N ALA A 467 11.62 -30.82 -3.37
CA ALA A 467 10.50 -31.12 -2.48
C ALA A 467 9.91 -32.50 -2.78
N LEU A 468 9.93 -32.92 -4.05
CA LEU A 468 9.55 -34.25 -4.53
C LEU A 468 10.69 -34.87 -5.35
N ARG A 469 10.91 -36.17 -5.20
CA ARG A 469 12.07 -36.90 -5.72
C ARG A 469 11.65 -38.23 -6.36
N GLY A 470 11.08 -38.18 -7.56
CA GLY A 470 10.65 -39.38 -8.29
C GLY A 470 9.42 -40.00 -7.66
N VAL A 471 8.42 -39.17 -7.36
CA VAL A 471 7.16 -39.64 -6.76
C VAL A 471 6.27 -40.22 -7.85
N SER A 472 5.82 -41.45 -7.63
CA SER A 472 4.86 -42.15 -8.47
C SER A 472 3.68 -42.61 -7.61
N LEU A 473 2.45 -42.33 -8.04
CA LEU A 473 1.23 -42.79 -7.37
C LEU A 473 0.05 -42.84 -8.32
N ILE A 474 -0.93 -43.69 -8.00
CA ILE A 474 -2.17 -43.83 -8.77
C ILE A 474 -3.36 -43.67 -7.84
N MET A 475 -4.24 -42.73 -8.15
CA MET A 475 -5.55 -42.57 -7.52
C MET A 475 -6.60 -43.15 -8.46
N GLU A 476 -7.15 -44.31 -8.09
CA GLU A 476 -8.16 -45.00 -8.89
C GLU A 476 -9.54 -44.34 -8.75
N PRO A 477 -10.37 -44.38 -9.81
CA PRO A 477 -11.73 -43.84 -9.80
C PRO A 477 -12.57 -44.37 -8.63
N GLY A 478 -13.19 -43.45 -7.87
CA GLY A 478 -14.14 -43.81 -6.82
C GLY A 478 -13.54 -44.39 -5.54
N LYS A 479 -12.21 -44.48 -5.44
CA LYS A 479 -11.51 -44.97 -4.24
C LYS A 479 -11.00 -43.83 -3.35
N LEU A 480 -10.84 -44.14 -2.07
CA LEU A 480 -10.23 -43.28 -1.05
C LEU A 480 -8.75 -43.60 -0.89
N LEU A 481 -7.90 -42.64 -1.26
CA LEU A 481 -6.45 -42.68 -1.09
C LEU A 481 -6.04 -41.80 0.09
N ALA A 482 -5.37 -42.37 1.09
CA ALA A 482 -4.82 -41.63 2.23
C ALA A 482 -3.33 -41.36 2.05
N LEU A 483 -2.92 -40.10 2.22
CA LEU A 483 -1.53 -39.67 2.17
C LEU A 483 -1.02 -39.39 3.59
N VAL A 484 -0.03 -40.16 4.02
CA VAL A 484 0.53 -40.12 5.39
C VAL A 484 2.01 -39.79 5.34
N GLY A 485 2.52 -39.08 6.34
CA GLY A 485 3.96 -38.82 6.46
C GLY A 485 4.26 -37.67 7.41
N LEU A 486 5.52 -37.55 7.82
CA LEU A 486 5.97 -36.48 8.72
C LEU A 486 5.80 -35.09 8.09
N SER A 487 5.79 -34.04 8.92
CA SER A 487 5.79 -32.67 8.40
C SER A 487 7.05 -32.43 7.55
N GLY A 488 6.88 -31.79 6.38
CA GLY A 488 7.96 -31.60 5.42
C GLY A 488 8.22 -32.78 4.46
N SER A 489 7.38 -33.83 4.47
CA SER A 489 7.55 -34.98 3.56
C SER A 489 7.15 -34.71 2.09
N GLY A 490 6.55 -33.56 1.78
CA GLY A 490 6.15 -33.17 0.42
C GLY A 490 4.65 -33.28 0.10
N LYS A 491 3.80 -33.67 1.06
CA LYS A 491 2.35 -33.89 0.87
C LYS A 491 1.60 -32.71 0.24
N SER A 492 1.72 -31.51 0.82
CA SER A 492 1.06 -30.31 0.30
C SER A 492 1.60 -29.89 -1.08
N THR A 493 2.88 -30.16 -1.35
CA THR A 493 3.50 -29.91 -2.67
C THR A 493 2.90 -30.84 -3.74
N LEU A 494 2.69 -32.12 -3.40
CA LEU A 494 2.06 -33.09 -4.29
C LEU A 494 0.61 -32.68 -4.61
N VAL A 495 -0.15 -32.24 -3.61
CA VAL A 495 -1.50 -31.69 -3.81
C VAL A 495 -1.48 -30.48 -4.73
N ALA A 496 -0.55 -29.54 -4.54
CA ALA A 496 -0.46 -28.35 -5.39
C ALA A 496 -0.13 -28.70 -6.86
N LEU A 497 0.61 -29.79 -7.13
CA LEU A 497 0.85 -30.29 -8.49
C LEU A 497 -0.39 -30.97 -9.08
N LEU A 498 -1.14 -31.74 -8.27
CA LEU A 498 -2.42 -32.34 -8.70
C LEU A 498 -3.46 -31.27 -9.06
N GLU A 499 -3.45 -30.13 -8.37
CA GLU A 499 -4.29 -28.97 -8.68
C GLU A 499 -3.79 -28.16 -9.88
N ARG A 500 -2.62 -28.51 -10.43
CA ARG A 500 -1.89 -27.75 -11.46
C ARG A 500 -1.73 -26.28 -11.06
N LEU A 501 -1.34 -26.04 -9.80
CA LEU A 501 -0.85 -24.74 -9.33
C LEU A 501 0.62 -24.54 -9.71
N TYR A 502 1.37 -25.65 -9.75
CA TYR A 502 2.72 -25.75 -10.27
C TYR A 502 2.76 -26.82 -11.36
N ASP A 503 3.76 -26.77 -12.24
CA ASP A 503 4.07 -27.84 -13.18
C ASP A 503 5.34 -28.57 -12.69
N PRO A 504 5.43 -29.91 -12.88
CA PRO A 504 6.61 -30.67 -12.47
C PRO A 504 7.84 -30.32 -13.30
N ASP A 505 9.04 -30.36 -12.68
CA ASP A 505 10.32 -30.13 -13.38
C ASP A 505 10.65 -31.33 -14.29
N GLU A 506 10.47 -32.54 -13.76
CA GLU A 506 10.58 -33.82 -14.49
C GLU A 506 9.41 -34.73 -14.12
N GLY A 507 9.07 -35.67 -15.02
CA GLY A 507 7.90 -36.54 -14.88
C GLY A 507 6.61 -35.90 -15.41
N GLN A 508 5.47 -36.55 -15.14
CA GLN A 508 4.16 -36.13 -15.64
C GLN A 508 3.05 -36.40 -14.62
N VAL A 509 2.03 -35.53 -14.62
CA VAL A 509 0.77 -35.75 -13.90
C VAL A 509 -0.32 -35.96 -14.96
N LEU A 510 -1.00 -37.10 -14.88
CA LEU A 510 -1.98 -37.55 -15.86
C LEU A 510 -3.37 -37.60 -15.21
N ALA A 511 -4.38 -37.12 -15.93
CA ALA A 511 -5.80 -37.22 -15.59
C ALA A 511 -6.48 -38.08 -16.67
N ASP A 512 -6.99 -39.26 -16.29
CA ASP A 512 -7.50 -40.30 -17.21
C ASP A 512 -6.55 -40.62 -18.38
N GLY A 513 -5.24 -40.60 -18.11
CA GLY A 513 -4.18 -40.90 -19.09
C GLY A 513 -3.76 -39.72 -19.98
N VAL A 514 -4.33 -38.52 -19.80
CA VAL A 514 -3.94 -37.29 -20.50
C VAL A 514 -3.15 -36.39 -19.56
N ASP A 515 -2.05 -35.81 -20.02
CA ASP A 515 -1.25 -34.88 -19.20
C ASP A 515 -2.08 -33.66 -18.81
N VAL A 516 -2.07 -33.31 -17.52
CA VAL A 516 -2.79 -32.15 -17.00
C VAL A 516 -2.38 -30.85 -17.70
N ARG A 517 -1.17 -30.78 -18.27
CA ARG A 517 -0.66 -29.63 -19.04
C ARG A 517 -1.41 -29.41 -20.35
N GLU A 518 -1.96 -30.46 -20.95
CA GLU A 518 -2.72 -30.40 -22.21
C GLU A 518 -4.20 -30.04 -21.99
N LEU A 519 -4.69 -30.16 -20.75
CA LEU A 519 -6.08 -29.91 -20.40
C LEU A 519 -6.37 -28.42 -20.24
N ASP A 520 -7.63 -28.04 -20.48
CA ASP A 520 -8.11 -26.71 -20.12
C ASP A 520 -8.10 -26.53 -18.59
N ALA A 521 -7.39 -25.51 -18.10
CA ALA A 521 -7.18 -25.32 -16.66
C ALA A 521 -8.47 -24.97 -15.90
N GLN A 522 -9.37 -24.21 -16.51
CA GLN A 522 -10.63 -23.82 -15.88
C GLN A 522 -11.57 -25.02 -15.77
N TRP A 523 -11.69 -25.81 -16.84
CA TRP A 523 -12.45 -27.05 -16.84
C TRP A 523 -11.84 -28.06 -15.87
N PHE A 524 -10.53 -28.30 -15.90
CA PHE A 524 -9.88 -29.27 -15.02
C PHE A 524 -10.14 -28.93 -13.54
N ARG A 525 -9.94 -27.67 -13.13
CA ARG A 525 -10.23 -27.22 -11.76
C ARG A 525 -11.71 -27.21 -11.41
N SER A 526 -12.62 -27.23 -12.37
CA SER A 526 -14.06 -27.43 -12.11
C SER A 526 -14.38 -28.89 -11.73
N GLN A 527 -13.57 -29.84 -12.18
CA GLN A 527 -13.69 -31.27 -11.84
C GLN A 527 -13.05 -31.59 -10.48
N LEU A 528 -12.25 -30.68 -9.93
CA LEU A 528 -11.60 -30.80 -8.61
C LEU A 528 -12.39 -30.06 -7.53
N GLY A 529 -12.56 -30.71 -6.38
CA GLY A 529 -12.98 -30.07 -5.13
C GLY A 529 -11.80 -30.08 -4.18
N VAL A 530 -11.42 -28.93 -3.64
CA VAL A 530 -10.26 -28.81 -2.74
C VAL A 530 -10.71 -28.18 -1.44
N VAL A 531 -10.35 -28.81 -0.32
CA VAL A 531 -10.51 -28.24 1.02
C VAL A 531 -9.13 -28.17 1.66
N SER A 532 -8.61 -26.96 1.78
CA SER A 532 -7.29 -26.69 2.39
C SER A 532 -7.33 -26.75 3.92
N GLN A 533 -6.17 -26.99 4.53
CA GLN A 533 -5.99 -27.04 6.00
C GLN A 533 -6.53 -25.78 6.71
N GLU A 534 -6.18 -24.61 6.20
CA GLU A 534 -6.68 -23.31 6.65
C GLU A 534 -7.53 -22.66 5.55
N PRO A 535 -8.86 -22.88 5.53
CA PRO A 535 -9.69 -22.33 4.48
C PRO A 535 -9.84 -20.81 4.62
N ALA A 536 -9.52 -20.10 3.54
CA ALA A 536 -9.72 -18.66 3.42
C ALA A 536 -11.12 -18.32 2.91
N LEU A 537 -11.72 -17.29 3.52
CA LEU A 537 -13.02 -16.74 3.13
C LEU A 537 -12.84 -15.32 2.59
N PHE A 538 -13.55 -15.03 1.50
CA PHE A 538 -13.62 -13.67 1.00
C PHE A 538 -14.49 -12.82 1.92
N SER A 539 -14.18 -11.52 1.98
CA SER A 539 -14.95 -10.53 2.72
C SER A 539 -16.28 -10.24 2.01
N ASP A 540 -17.20 -11.19 2.05
CA ASP A 540 -18.48 -11.18 1.34
C ASP A 540 -19.51 -12.04 2.10
N SER A 541 -20.73 -12.19 1.56
CA SER A 541 -21.77 -13.04 2.16
C SER A 541 -21.35 -14.52 2.23
N VAL A 542 -21.96 -15.28 3.15
CA VAL A 542 -21.76 -16.74 3.22
C VAL A 542 -22.20 -17.40 1.92
N ALA A 543 -23.31 -16.98 1.34
CA ALA A 543 -23.78 -17.46 0.04
C ALA A 543 -22.74 -17.25 -1.06
N ALA A 544 -22.19 -16.03 -1.18
CA ALA A 544 -21.15 -15.70 -2.17
C ALA A 544 -19.87 -16.52 -1.98
N ASN A 545 -19.53 -16.80 -0.72
CA ASN A 545 -18.41 -17.67 -0.38
C ASN A 545 -18.65 -19.13 -0.79
N ILE A 546 -19.88 -19.66 -0.69
CA ILE A 546 -20.19 -21.05 -1.08
C ILE A 546 -20.22 -21.17 -2.61
N CYS A 547 -20.89 -20.26 -3.33
CA CYS A 547 -21.00 -20.30 -4.80
C CYS A 547 -19.79 -19.73 -5.55
N TYR A 548 -18.65 -19.55 -4.87
CA TYR A 548 -17.48 -18.90 -5.45
C TYR A 548 -17.00 -19.58 -6.74
N GLY A 549 -16.99 -18.83 -7.84
CA GLY A 549 -16.55 -19.29 -9.17
C GLY A 549 -17.61 -20.03 -9.99
N LEU A 550 -18.87 -20.06 -9.56
CA LEU A 550 -20.00 -20.65 -10.28
C LEU A 550 -21.02 -19.56 -10.68
N PRO A 551 -21.14 -19.18 -11.96
CA PRO A 551 -22.21 -18.29 -12.39
C PRO A 551 -23.56 -19.03 -12.41
N GLY A 552 -24.62 -18.37 -11.93
CA GLY A 552 -26.00 -18.85 -12.10
C GLY A 552 -26.47 -19.94 -11.13
N THR A 553 -25.76 -20.21 -10.03
CA THR A 553 -26.23 -21.12 -8.97
C THR A 553 -27.45 -20.55 -8.25
N THR A 554 -28.45 -21.41 -8.02
CA THR A 554 -29.67 -21.03 -7.31
C THR A 554 -29.46 -21.02 -5.79
N ARG A 555 -30.37 -20.40 -5.04
CA ARG A 555 -30.30 -20.40 -3.57
C ARG A 555 -30.49 -21.81 -3.01
N GLU A 556 -31.28 -22.63 -3.70
CA GLU A 556 -31.54 -24.03 -3.38
C GLU A 556 -30.26 -24.86 -3.43
N ASP A 557 -29.44 -24.69 -4.48
CA ASP A 557 -28.14 -25.38 -4.62
C ASP A 557 -27.19 -25.04 -3.46
N VAL A 558 -27.15 -23.76 -3.07
CA VAL A 558 -26.33 -23.28 -1.95
C VAL A 558 -26.81 -23.89 -0.63
N VAL A 559 -28.13 -24.00 -0.42
CA VAL A 559 -28.71 -24.62 0.77
C VAL A 559 -28.43 -26.13 0.79
N GLU A 560 -28.55 -26.82 -0.34
CA GLU A 560 -28.23 -28.24 -0.46
C GLU A 560 -26.76 -28.50 -0.12
N ALA A 561 -25.83 -27.75 -0.72
CA ALA A 561 -24.41 -27.85 -0.45
C ALA A 561 -24.07 -27.59 1.03
N ALA A 562 -24.72 -26.59 1.64
CA ALA A 562 -24.58 -26.29 3.06
C ALA A 562 -25.18 -27.37 3.97
N LYS A 563 -26.23 -28.07 3.56
CA LYS A 563 -26.76 -29.23 4.31
C LYS A 563 -25.81 -30.41 4.23
N LEU A 564 -25.26 -30.69 3.05
CA LEU A 564 -24.27 -31.75 2.85
C LEU A 564 -23.01 -31.54 3.68
N SER A 565 -22.57 -30.28 3.86
CA SER A 565 -21.40 -29.94 4.69
C SER A 565 -21.72 -29.72 6.18
N ASN A 566 -22.95 -29.98 6.61
CA ASN A 566 -23.44 -29.69 7.96
C ASN A 566 -23.26 -28.21 8.38
N ALA A 567 -23.24 -27.28 7.42
CA ALA A 567 -23.10 -25.85 7.64
C ALA A 567 -24.44 -25.13 7.85
N HIS A 568 -25.54 -25.67 7.29
CA HIS A 568 -26.85 -25.01 7.28
C HIS A 568 -27.31 -24.54 8.67
N GLY A 569 -27.18 -25.38 9.70
CA GLY A 569 -27.66 -25.08 11.05
C GLY A 569 -27.00 -23.84 11.65
N PHE A 570 -25.67 -23.72 11.58
CA PHE A 570 -24.98 -22.56 12.13
C PHE A 570 -25.14 -21.32 11.23
N ILE A 571 -25.23 -21.50 9.90
CA ILE A 571 -25.45 -20.39 8.98
C ILE A 571 -26.78 -19.71 9.30
N MET A 572 -27.85 -20.49 9.53
CA MET A 572 -29.16 -19.95 9.91
C MET A 572 -29.17 -19.30 11.30
N ALA A 573 -28.23 -19.65 12.18
CA ALA A 573 -28.05 -19.00 13.48
C ALA A 573 -27.33 -17.65 13.40
N LEU A 574 -26.74 -17.31 12.24
CA LEU A 574 -26.14 -15.99 12.03
C LEU A 574 -27.21 -14.90 11.88
N PRO A 575 -26.91 -13.63 12.24
CA PRO A 575 -27.90 -12.55 12.24
C PRO A 575 -28.65 -12.33 10.90
N GLN A 576 -28.00 -12.61 9.77
CA GLN A 576 -28.57 -12.45 8.42
C GLN A 576 -28.55 -13.78 7.64
N GLY A 577 -28.43 -14.92 8.33
CA GLY A 577 -28.39 -16.22 7.68
C GLY A 577 -27.25 -16.30 6.64
N TYR A 578 -27.61 -16.74 5.43
CA TYR A 578 -26.73 -16.83 4.26
C TYR A 578 -26.21 -15.48 3.74
N ASP A 579 -26.92 -14.39 4.03
CA ASP A 579 -26.58 -13.05 3.57
C ASP A 579 -25.59 -12.34 4.54
N THR A 580 -25.28 -12.99 5.66
CA THR A 580 -24.29 -12.51 6.64
C THR A 580 -22.93 -12.34 5.97
N ARG A 581 -22.38 -11.12 6.05
CA ARG A 581 -21.01 -10.84 5.60
C ARG A 581 -20.00 -11.43 6.57
N VAL A 582 -19.13 -12.29 6.08
CA VAL A 582 -18.10 -12.98 6.85
C VAL A 582 -16.71 -12.53 6.40
N THR A 583 -15.76 -12.62 7.33
CA THR A 583 -14.32 -12.39 7.10
C THR A 583 -13.55 -13.48 7.83
N ASP A 584 -12.28 -13.69 7.49
CA ASP A 584 -11.45 -14.75 8.08
C ASP A 584 -11.42 -14.76 9.61
N LYS A 585 -11.70 -13.64 10.28
CA LYS A 585 -11.63 -13.51 11.74
C LYS A 585 -12.97 -13.69 12.48
N LEU A 586 -14.09 -13.74 11.76
CA LEU A 586 -15.43 -13.74 12.38
C LEU A 586 -15.93 -15.15 12.74
N LEU A 587 -15.40 -16.19 12.11
CA LEU A 587 -15.89 -17.57 12.26
C LEU A 587 -14.87 -18.45 12.97
N SER A 588 -15.35 -19.48 13.67
CA SER A 588 -14.49 -20.52 14.23
C SER A 588 -13.80 -21.32 13.12
N GLY A 589 -12.69 -21.99 13.43
CA GLY A 589 -11.99 -22.86 12.47
C GLY A 589 -12.93 -23.86 11.80
N GLY A 590 -13.83 -24.48 12.57
CA GLY A 590 -14.74 -25.53 12.08
C GLY A 590 -15.88 -25.00 11.24
N GLN A 591 -16.37 -23.80 11.56
CA GLN A 591 -17.34 -23.11 10.70
C GLN A 591 -16.72 -22.77 9.34
N ARG A 592 -15.47 -22.28 9.32
CA ARG A 592 -14.76 -21.98 8.06
C ARG A 592 -14.54 -23.25 7.22
N GLN A 593 -14.16 -24.35 7.83
CA GLN A 593 -13.98 -25.64 7.13
C GLN A 593 -15.30 -26.18 6.57
N ARG A 594 -16.41 -26.09 7.29
CA ARG A 594 -17.73 -26.50 6.75
C ARG A 594 -18.20 -25.63 5.58
N ILE A 595 -17.87 -24.33 5.58
CA ILE A 595 -18.15 -23.45 4.43
C ILE A 595 -17.25 -23.81 3.24
N ALA A 596 -15.97 -24.08 3.48
CA ALA A 596 -15.04 -24.51 2.43
C ALA A 596 -15.44 -25.86 1.82
N LEU A 597 -15.91 -26.80 2.65
CA LEU A 597 -16.47 -28.06 2.18
C LEU A 597 -17.74 -27.84 1.35
N ALA A 598 -18.67 -26.97 1.77
CA ALA A 598 -19.82 -26.60 0.92
C ALA A 598 -19.37 -26.02 -0.43
N ARG A 599 -18.36 -25.14 -0.42
CA ARG A 599 -17.76 -24.53 -1.64
C ARG A 599 -17.15 -25.58 -2.57
N ALA A 600 -16.54 -26.64 -2.02
CA ALA A 600 -16.03 -27.75 -2.82
C ALA A 600 -17.17 -28.62 -3.38
N LEU A 601 -18.19 -28.92 -2.57
CA LEU A 601 -19.27 -29.86 -2.93
C LEU A 601 -20.28 -29.29 -3.93
N ILE A 602 -20.54 -27.98 -3.90
CA ILE A 602 -21.49 -27.34 -4.84
C ILE A 602 -21.05 -27.51 -6.31
N ARG A 603 -19.74 -27.67 -6.56
CA ARG A 603 -19.18 -27.94 -7.90
C ARG A 603 -19.41 -29.36 -8.39
N LYS A 604 -19.90 -30.27 -7.53
CA LYS A 604 -20.07 -31.70 -7.81
C LYS A 604 -18.80 -32.34 -8.40
N PRO A 605 -17.62 -32.16 -7.78
CA PRO A 605 -16.33 -32.56 -8.35
C PRO A 605 -16.24 -34.08 -8.55
N LYS A 606 -15.42 -34.54 -9.50
CA LYS A 606 -15.10 -35.97 -9.68
C LYS A 606 -13.93 -36.42 -8.81
N VAL A 607 -13.03 -35.48 -8.51
CA VAL A 607 -11.88 -35.68 -7.62
C VAL A 607 -12.00 -34.72 -6.44
N LEU A 608 -11.95 -35.23 -5.22
CA LEU A 608 -12.01 -34.46 -3.99
C LEU A 608 -10.68 -34.58 -3.23
N ILE A 609 -10.03 -33.45 -2.97
CA ILE A 609 -8.77 -33.35 -2.23
C ILE A 609 -9.04 -32.67 -0.88
N LEU A 610 -8.64 -33.33 0.20
CA LEU A 610 -8.89 -32.91 1.57
C LEU A 610 -7.56 -32.82 2.32
N ASP A 611 -7.10 -31.60 2.60
CA ASP A 611 -5.88 -31.35 3.37
C ASP A 611 -6.22 -31.06 4.84
N GLU A 612 -5.96 -32.03 5.73
CA GLU A 612 -5.97 -31.87 7.19
C GLU A 612 -7.17 -31.09 7.77
N ALA A 613 -8.39 -31.40 7.32
CA ALA A 613 -9.61 -30.62 7.57
C ALA A 613 -10.13 -30.61 9.03
N THR A 614 -9.33 -30.95 10.05
CA THR A 614 -9.82 -31.14 11.43
C THR A 614 -8.80 -30.86 12.55
N SER A 615 -7.55 -30.45 12.28
CA SER A 615 -6.48 -30.43 13.32
C SER A 615 -6.48 -29.24 14.29
N ALA A 616 -7.32 -28.23 14.05
CA ALA A 616 -7.42 -27.02 14.89
C ALA A 616 -8.85 -26.78 15.43
N LEU A 617 -9.67 -27.83 15.51
CA LEU A 617 -11.08 -27.76 15.88
C LEU A 617 -11.32 -28.17 17.33
N ASP A 618 -12.36 -27.58 17.93
CA ASP A 618 -13.03 -28.15 19.09
C ASP A 618 -13.72 -29.48 18.73
N ALA A 619 -13.83 -30.39 19.70
CA ALA A 619 -14.32 -31.76 19.49
C ALA A 619 -15.74 -31.84 18.87
N GLU A 620 -16.61 -30.87 19.18
CA GLU A 620 -17.97 -30.80 18.62
C GLU A 620 -17.94 -30.39 17.14
N SER A 621 -17.22 -29.31 16.80
CA SER A 621 -17.03 -28.88 15.42
C SER A 621 -16.34 -29.95 14.58
N GLU A 622 -15.41 -30.69 15.18
CA GLU A 622 -14.68 -31.78 14.55
C GLU A 622 -15.58 -32.96 14.16
N ALA A 623 -16.41 -33.43 15.09
CA ALA A 623 -17.36 -34.52 14.81
C ALA A 623 -18.31 -34.13 13.66
N ALA A 624 -18.81 -32.89 13.67
CA ALA A 624 -19.67 -32.36 12.63
C ALA A 624 -18.99 -32.29 11.25
N VAL A 625 -17.70 -31.91 11.20
CA VAL A 625 -16.91 -31.88 9.96
C VAL A 625 -16.63 -33.29 9.46
N GLN A 626 -16.25 -34.23 10.33
CA GLN A 626 -15.96 -35.60 9.94
C GLN A 626 -17.20 -36.31 9.38
N GLU A 627 -18.38 -36.12 10.00
CA GLU A 627 -19.63 -36.67 9.50
C GLU A 627 -20.01 -36.10 8.12
N ALA A 628 -19.71 -34.82 7.88
CA ALA A 628 -19.91 -34.19 6.59
C ALA A 628 -18.95 -34.73 5.52
N LEU A 629 -17.67 -34.94 5.88
CA LEU A 629 -16.67 -35.55 5.00
C LEU A 629 -17.04 -36.99 4.64
N ASP A 630 -17.42 -37.81 5.62
CA ASP A 630 -17.83 -39.19 5.41
C ASP A 630 -19.03 -39.30 4.46
N ARG A 631 -20.02 -38.41 4.60
CA ARG A 631 -21.17 -38.32 3.68
C ARG A 631 -20.74 -37.89 2.28
N ALA A 632 -19.84 -36.92 2.18
CA ALA A 632 -19.28 -36.47 0.90
C ALA A 632 -18.51 -37.58 0.18
N MET A 633 -17.78 -38.42 0.92
CA MET A 633 -17.01 -39.54 0.37
C MET A 633 -17.93 -40.67 -0.13
N ARG A 634 -18.90 -41.12 0.69
CA ARG A 634 -19.69 -42.34 0.41
C ARG A 634 -20.75 -42.18 -0.68
N ASN A 635 -21.39 -41.02 -0.80
CA ASN A 635 -22.54 -40.84 -1.71
C ASN A 635 -22.14 -40.62 -3.18
N SER A 636 -20.83 -40.71 -3.45
CA SER A 636 -20.11 -40.06 -4.56
C SER A 636 -19.92 -40.77 -5.89
N GLY A 637 -19.34 -41.97 -5.79
CA GLY A 637 -18.45 -42.49 -6.84
C GLY A 637 -17.26 -41.56 -7.15
N ARG A 638 -16.83 -40.71 -6.20
CA ARG A 638 -15.76 -39.72 -6.37
C ARG A 638 -14.42 -40.30 -5.95
N SER A 639 -13.36 -39.96 -6.67
CA SER A 639 -11.99 -40.27 -6.24
C SER A 639 -11.60 -39.29 -5.13
N VAL A 640 -11.13 -39.78 -4.00
CA VAL A 640 -10.85 -38.93 -2.84
C VAL A 640 -9.40 -39.08 -2.42
N LEU A 641 -8.67 -37.97 -2.32
CA LEU A 641 -7.33 -37.89 -1.73
C LEU A 641 -7.43 -37.17 -0.38
N VAL A 642 -7.03 -37.84 0.70
CA VAL A 642 -6.99 -37.25 2.04
C VAL A 642 -5.55 -37.19 2.54
N ILE A 643 -5.07 -36.00 2.89
CA ILE A 643 -3.86 -35.84 3.70
C ILE A 643 -4.26 -36.11 5.15
N ALA A 644 -3.84 -37.25 5.65
CA ALA A 644 -4.38 -37.79 6.88
C ALA A 644 -3.41 -37.60 8.05
N HIS A 645 -3.86 -36.85 9.05
CA HIS A 645 -3.23 -36.75 10.36
C HIS A 645 -4.00 -37.52 11.45
N ARG A 646 -5.15 -38.12 11.12
CA ARG A 646 -6.04 -38.84 12.04
C ARG A 646 -6.16 -40.31 11.67
N LEU A 647 -5.99 -41.17 12.66
CA LEU A 647 -6.02 -42.61 12.48
C LEU A 647 -7.38 -43.13 11.96
N SER A 648 -8.49 -42.50 12.36
CA SER A 648 -9.85 -42.88 11.94
C SER A 648 -10.04 -42.79 10.43
N THR A 649 -9.56 -41.72 9.80
CA THR A 649 -9.69 -41.51 8.35
C THR A 649 -8.71 -42.37 7.55
N VAL A 650 -7.52 -42.64 8.11
CA VAL A 650 -6.54 -43.52 7.48
C VAL A 650 -7.01 -44.98 7.47
N ARG A 651 -7.65 -45.44 8.55
CA ARG A 651 -8.16 -46.82 8.67
C ARG A 651 -9.21 -47.18 7.63
N THR A 652 -10.01 -46.21 7.22
CA THR A 652 -11.09 -46.41 6.24
C THR A 652 -10.63 -46.24 4.78
N ALA A 653 -9.35 -45.95 4.54
CA ALA A 653 -8.83 -45.73 3.20
C ALA A 653 -8.63 -47.05 2.44
N ASP A 654 -8.96 -47.05 1.15
CA ASP A 654 -8.77 -48.20 0.26
C ASP A 654 -7.29 -48.44 -0.04
N SER A 655 -6.49 -47.38 -0.05
CA SER A 655 -5.03 -47.43 -0.16
C SER A 655 -4.40 -46.30 0.64
N ILE A 656 -3.24 -46.57 1.21
CA ILE A 656 -2.45 -45.63 2.02
C ILE A 656 -1.08 -45.49 1.38
N ILE A 657 -0.65 -44.26 1.16
CA ILE A 657 0.69 -43.92 0.67
C ILE A 657 1.44 -43.20 1.77
N VAL A 658 2.61 -43.74 2.13
CA VAL A 658 3.51 -43.14 3.11
C VAL A 658 4.63 -42.41 2.40
N MET A 659 4.72 -41.10 2.66
CA MET A 659 5.77 -40.24 2.14
C MET A 659 6.81 -39.87 3.18
N GLU A 660 8.08 -39.97 2.80
CA GLU A 660 9.21 -39.48 3.58
C GLU A 660 10.21 -38.75 2.68
N GLN A 661 10.67 -37.56 3.10
CA GLN A 661 11.68 -36.76 2.40
C GLN A 661 11.44 -36.59 0.88
N GLY A 662 10.17 -36.44 0.48
CA GLY A 662 9.79 -36.25 -0.92
C GLY A 662 9.76 -37.53 -1.76
N ARG A 663 9.74 -38.72 -1.15
CA ARG A 663 9.61 -40.02 -1.81
C ARG A 663 8.44 -40.81 -1.25
N VAL A 664 7.87 -41.68 -2.07
CA VAL A 664 6.95 -42.73 -1.61
C VAL A 664 7.78 -43.88 -1.09
N VAL A 665 7.52 -44.32 0.14
CA VAL A 665 8.30 -45.36 0.83
C VAL A 665 7.50 -46.62 1.03
N GLU A 666 6.20 -46.49 1.33
CA GLU A 666 5.28 -47.61 1.58
C GLU A 666 3.94 -47.33 0.91
N GLU A 667 3.30 -48.37 0.37
CA GLU A 667 1.98 -48.32 -0.24
C GLU A 667 1.23 -49.62 0.08
N GLY A 668 -0.02 -49.51 0.56
CA GLY A 668 -0.82 -50.69 0.89
C GLY A 668 -2.08 -50.36 1.68
N THR A 669 -2.78 -51.39 2.16
CA THR A 669 -3.93 -51.19 3.06
C THR A 669 -3.48 -50.95 4.50
N HIS A 670 -4.41 -50.56 5.38
CA HIS A 670 -4.11 -50.36 6.80
C HIS A 670 -3.50 -51.62 7.45
N GLU A 671 -4.06 -52.78 7.13
CA GLU A 671 -3.68 -54.06 7.73
C GLU A 671 -2.30 -54.49 7.26
N ASP A 672 -2.04 -54.36 5.94
CA ASP A 672 -0.75 -54.69 5.33
C ASP A 672 0.39 -53.87 5.93
N LEU A 673 0.23 -52.54 5.98
CA LEU A 673 1.26 -51.63 6.44
C LEU A 673 1.54 -51.71 7.96
N VAL A 674 0.56 -52.14 8.77
CA VAL A 674 0.78 -52.42 10.19
C VAL A 674 1.55 -53.73 10.37
N MET A 675 1.24 -54.76 9.57
CA MET A 675 1.94 -56.05 9.62
C MET A 675 3.40 -55.96 9.16
N GLU A 676 3.69 -55.12 8.16
CA GLU A 676 5.06 -54.89 7.67
C GLU A 676 5.97 -54.24 8.72
N GLY A 677 5.39 -53.57 9.73
CA GLY A 677 6.15 -52.99 10.84
C GLY A 677 7.03 -51.80 10.44
N GLY A 678 6.73 -51.15 9.31
CA GLY A 678 7.49 -50.03 8.75
C GLY A 678 7.24 -48.66 9.42
N ILE A 679 7.50 -47.60 8.67
CA ILE A 679 7.29 -46.21 9.06
C ILE A 679 5.81 -45.99 9.43
N TYR A 680 4.88 -46.55 8.65
CA TYR A 680 3.46 -46.47 8.94
C TYR A 680 3.11 -46.99 10.34
N ALA A 681 3.53 -48.21 10.66
CA ALA A 681 3.28 -48.83 11.97
C ALA A 681 3.82 -47.97 13.12
N SER A 682 5.00 -47.36 12.94
CA SER A 682 5.60 -46.45 13.92
C SER A 682 4.78 -45.17 14.14
N LEU A 683 4.19 -44.62 13.08
CA LEU A 683 3.30 -43.45 13.15
C LEU A 683 2.00 -43.79 13.87
N VAL A 684 1.40 -44.95 13.57
CA VAL A 684 0.19 -45.46 14.22
C VAL A 684 0.43 -45.70 15.72
N ALA A 685 1.56 -46.31 16.10
CA ALA A 685 1.93 -46.55 17.49
C ALA A 685 2.11 -45.24 18.28
N ARG A 686 2.69 -44.21 17.65
CA ARG A 686 2.80 -42.88 18.27
C ARG A 686 1.44 -42.23 18.49
N GLN A 687 0.54 -42.29 17.53
CA GLN A 687 -0.80 -41.68 17.66
C GLN A 687 -1.64 -42.36 18.74
N THR A 688 -1.70 -43.69 18.74
CA THR A 688 -2.42 -44.48 19.75
C THR A 688 -1.86 -44.28 21.17
N SER A 689 -0.54 -44.14 21.32
CA SER A 689 0.08 -43.84 22.63
C SER A 689 -0.25 -42.44 23.16
N THR A 690 -0.53 -41.49 22.27
CA THR A 690 -0.88 -40.10 22.60
C THR A 690 -2.35 -39.99 22.99
N GLU A 691 -3.25 -40.65 22.23
CA GLU A 691 -4.67 -40.77 22.57
C GLU A 691 -4.87 -41.53 23.90
N SER A 692 -4.13 -42.62 24.13
CA SER A 692 -4.19 -43.37 25.40
C SER A 692 -3.67 -42.58 26.62
N LYS A 693 -2.78 -41.60 26.44
CA LYS A 693 -2.30 -40.73 27.53
C LYS A 693 -3.27 -39.60 27.83
N ALA A 694 -3.93 -39.03 26.82
CA ALA A 694 -4.96 -38.01 26.99
C ALA A 694 -6.19 -38.53 27.77
N GLN A 695 -6.47 -39.84 27.68
CA GLN A 695 -7.65 -40.45 28.28
C GLN A 695 -7.39 -41.12 29.65
N ARG A 696 -6.14 -41.17 30.13
CA ARG A 696 -5.73 -41.89 31.36
C ARG A 696 -5.30 -41.03 32.54
N ASP A 697 -5.42 -39.69 32.49
CA ASP A 697 -5.05 -38.84 33.64
C ASP A 697 -6.27 -38.20 34.34
N PRO A 698 -6.84 -38.82 35.39
CA PRO A 698 -7.91 -38.24 36.20
C PRO A 698 -7.50 -36.96 36.96
N ARG A 699 -6.20 -36.62 37.02
CA ARG A 699 -5.71 -35.48 37.82
C ARG A 699 -5.78 -34.13 37.11
N ILE A 700 -5.99 -34.13 35.79
CA ILE A 700 -6.10 -32.89 35.00
C ILE A 700 -7.56 -32.38 35.00
N VAL A 701 -8.55 -33.28 35.04
CA VAL A 701 -9.98 -32.91 35.08
C VAL A 701 -10.37 -32.33 36.45
N SER A 702 -9.81 -32.83 37.56
CA SER A 702 -10.14 -32.31 38.90
C SER A 702 -9.56 -30.91 39.17
N LYS A 703 -8.31 -30.64 38.76
CA LYS A 703 -7.68 -29.32 38.96
C LYS A 703 -8.35 -28.21 38.16
N GLY A 704 -8.87 -28.51 36.97
CA GLY A 704 -9.63 -27.56 36.16
C GLY A 704 -10.96 -27.18 36.82
N ALA A 705 -11.73 -28.18 37.29
CA ALA A 705 -13.02 -27.97 37.96
C ALA A 705 -12.88 -27.19 39.28
N ASP A 706 -11.84 -27.48 40.08
CA ASP A 706 -11.57 -26.77 41.33
C ASP A 706 -11.19 -25.30 41.09
N SER A 707 -10.38 -25.02 40.06
CA SER A 707 -9.99 -23.63 39.70
C SER A 707 -11.17 -22.78 39.20
N VAL A 708 -12.11 -23.40 38.46
CA VAL A 708 -13.32 -22.72 37.95
C VAL A 708 -14.32 -22.51 39.09
N ALA A 709 -14.41 -23.45 40.04
CA ALA A 709 -15.23 -23.30 41.24
C ALA A 709 -14.68 -22.21 42.19
N GLU A 710 -13.36 -22.09 42.34
CA GLU A 710 -12.72 -21.01 43.10
C GLU A 710 -12.94 -19.64 42.44
N ALA A 711 -12.77 -19.54 41.12
CA ALA A 711 -13.02 -18.30 40.38
C ALA A 711 -14.49 -17.86 40.48
N ARG A 712 -15.43 -18.82 40.42
CA ARG A 712 -16.87 -18.54 40.57
C ARG A 712 -17.24 -18.09 41.98
N ARG A 713 -16.64 -18.70 43.01
CA ARG A 713 -16.79 -18.27 44.42
C ARG A 713 -16.21 -16.88 44.67
N ALA A 714 -15.08 -16.53 44.03
CA ALA A 714 -14.49 -15.20 44.13
C ALA A 714 -15.38 -14.12 43.50
N LEU A 715 -15.97 -14.42 42.33
CA LEU A 715 -16.95 -13.53 41.66
C LEU A 715 -18.24 -13.36 42.47
N GLU A 716 -18.78 -14.44 43.05
CA GLU A 716 -19.95 -14.36 43.92
C GLU A 716 -19.69 -13.58 45.21
N LYS A 717 -18.46 -13.66 45.74
CA LYS A 717 -18.04 -12.90 46.92
C LYS A 717 -17.91 -11.41 46.62
N GLN A 718 -17.31 -11.04 45.48
CA GLN A 718 -17.29 -9.65 45.00
C GLN A 718 -18.70 -9.09 44.80
N ALA A 719 -19.61 -9.86 44.22
CA ALA A 719 -21.00 -9.42 44.02
C ALA A 719 -21.75 -9.23 45.35
N ARG A 720 -21.44 -10.02 46.39
CA ARG A 720 -22.00 -9.85 47.74
C ARG A 720 -21.42 -8.63 48.46
N GLU A 721 -20.11 -8.40 48.36
CA GLU A 721 -19.44 -7.23 48.92
C GLU A 721 -19.95 -5.93 48.27
N GLU A 722 -20.23 -5.92 46.96
CA GLU A 722 -20.86 -4.78 46.27
C GLU A 722 -22.32 -4.55 46.71
N GLN A 723 -23.08 -5.62 46.99
CA GLN A 723 -24.45 -5.52 47.51
C GLN A 723 -24.52 -5.09 48.98
N GLU A 724 -23.54 -5.47 49.80
CA GLU A 724 -23.42 -5.03 51.19
C GLU A 724 -22.98 -3.56 51.28
N ALA A 725 -22.01 -3.14 50.44
CA ALA A 725 -21.62 -1.74 50.31
C ALA A 725 -22.78 -0.84 49.83
N ALA A 726 -23.65 -1.35 48.95
CA ALA A 726 -24.87 -0.65 48.51
C ALA A 726 -25.95 -0.56 49.61
N LYS A 727 -25.96 -1.46 50.60
CA LYS A 727 -26.88 -1.42 51.74
C LYS A 727 -26.41 -0.49 52.85
N GLU A 728 -25.12 -0.42 53.12
CA GLU A 728 -24.55 0.49 54.13
C GLU A 728 -24.67 1.97 53.71
N CYS A 729 -24.68 2.26 52.41
CA CYS A 729 -24.90 3.63 51.91
C CYS A 729 -26.37 4.11 51.98
N GLY A 730 -27.33 3.21 52.27
CA GLY A 730 -28.78 3.51 52.28
C GLY A 730 -29.37 3.95 53.62
N GLN A 731 -28.58 3.98 54.70
CA GLN A 731 -29.07 4.25 56.05
C GLN A 731 -28.28 5.36 56.75
N HIS A 732 -28.23 6.57 56.21
CA HIS A 732 -28.01 7.80 57.00
C HIS A 732 -28.32 9.04 56.14
N ASN A 733 -29.56 9.53 56.13
CA ASN A 733 -29.86 10.96 56.33
C ASN A 733 -31.36 11.26 56.29
N SER A 734 -31.88 11.85 57.37
CA SER A 734 -33.15 12.56 57.38
C SER A 734 -32.98 13.88 58.15
N GLN A 735 -33.28 14.98 57.46
CA GLN A 735 -33.58 16.37 57.89
C GLN A 735 -32.50 17.48 57.84
N PRO A 736 -32.91 18.76 57.57
CA PRO A 736 -32.25 19.62 56.58
C PRO A 736 -31.85 21.06 57.05
N GLY A 737 -31.05 21.76 56.25
CA GLY A 737 -30.80 23.21 56.33
C GLY A 737 -29.87 23.74 55.21
N ALA A 738 -30.35 24.71 54.43
CA ALA A 738 -29.89 25.22 53.11
C ALA A 738 -28.49 25.90 53.06
N ILE A 739 -27.80 26.03 51.91
CA ILE A 739 -27.98 27.01 50.79
C ILE A 739 -27.10 26.60 49.56
N PRO A 740 -27.41 26.99 48.29
CA PRO A 740 -27.24 26.18 47.07
C PRO A 740 -26.11 26.62 46.11
N VAL A 741 -25.89 25.87 45.02
CA VAL A 741 -25.79 26.28 43.59
C VAL A 741 -25.74 25.00 42.72
N GLY A 742 -26.55 24.96 41.65
CA GLY A 742 -27.07 23.75 41.02
C GLY A 742 -26.41 23.25 39.74
N GLU A 743 -26.76 21.99 39.45
CA GLU A 743 -27.21 21.35 38.19
C GLU A 743 -26.37 21.55 36.89
N GLU A 744 -26.11 20.53 36.07
CA GLU A 744 -26.96 19.40 35.69
C GLU A 744 -26.23 18.07 35.55
N ALA A 745 -26.97 17.02 35.91
CA ALA A 745 -26.58 15.63 35.91
C ALA A 745 -26.98 14.91 34.60
N SER A 746 -26.25 13.84 34.33
CA SER A 746 -26.72 12.66 33.60
C SER A 746 -28.09 12.20 34.07
N ASN A 747 -28.84 11.52 33.21
CA ASN A 747 -29.48 10.28 33.65
C ASN A 747 -29.85 9.36 32.49
N ALA A 748 -29.75 8.08 32.79
CA ALA A 748 -30.19 6.97 31.97
C ALA A 748 -31.15 6.10 32.79
N VAL A 749 -31.97 5.33 32.06
CA VAL A 749 -32.68 4.08 32.44
C VAL A 749 -33.94 4.34 33.34
N PRO A 750 -35.05 3.56 33.32
CA PRO A 750 -35.12 2.12 33.02
C PRO A 750 -36.38 1.51 32.36
N MET A 751 -36.28 0.21 32.04
CA MET A 751 -37.38 -0.68 31.64
C MET A 751 -38.26 -1.11 32.82
N SER A 752 -39.54 -1.40 32.56
CA SER A 752 -40.39 -2.29 33.38
C SER A 752 -41.30 -3.18 32.51
N LYS A 753 -41.63 -4.36 33.04
CA LYS A 753 -42.50 -5.42 32.47
C LYS A 753 -43.98 -5.08 32.64
N ARG A 754 -44.84 -5.35 31.64
CA ARG A 754 -46.14 -6.07 31.78
C ARG A 754 -46.89 -6.25 30.45
N SER A 755 -47.80 -7.21 30.53
CA SER A 755 -48.64 -7.91 29.56
C SER A 755 -49.85 -7.15 29.00
N LEU A 756 -50.46 -7.77 27.97
CA LEU A 756 -51.87 -7.73 27.50
C LEU A 756 -52.22 -6.84 26.30
N ASP A 757 -52.81 -7.54 25.32
CA ASP A 757 -53.96 -7.21 24.48
C ASP A 757 -53.91 -6.15 23.36
N ALA A 758 -54.10 -6.71 22.15
CA ALA A 758 -55.17 -6.43 21.20
C ALA A 758 -55.08 -5.25 20.21
N SER A 759 -55.43 -5.63 18.96
CA SER A 759 -56.09 -4.87 17.88
C SER A 759 -55.26 -3.79 17.14
N SER A 760 -55.02 -4.03 15.85
CA SER A 760 -55.67 -3.32 14.70
C SER A 760 -54.82 -2.09 14.30
N ASP A 761 -54.39 -1.83 13.07
CA ASP A 761 -55.03 -2.03 11.77
C ASP A 761 -54.00 -1.78 10.65
N SER A 762 -54.04 -2.66 9.64
CA SER A 762 -54.16 -2.40 8.19
C SER A 762 -53.32 -1.35 7.41
N VAL A 763 -52.96 -1.79 6.17
CA VAL A 763 -52.74 -1.03 4.92
C VAL A 763 -51.35 -0.38 4.78
N ASP A 764 -50.38 -0.92 4.04
CA ASP A 764 -50.29 -1.24 2.60
C ASP A 764 -50.46 -0.01 1.68
N ASP A 765 -49.36 0.58 1.23
CA ASP A 765 -49.33 1.15 -0.11
C ASP A 765 -47.91 1.10 -0.68
N SER A 766 -47.76 0.12 -1.56
CA SER A 766 -46.87 0.08 -2.71
C SER A 766 -46.87 1.37 -3.53
N GLN A 767 -45.70 1.77 -4.06
CA GLN A 767 -45.44 2.01 -5.48
C GLN A 767 -44.09 2.72 -5.69
N LEU A 768 -43.14 2.04 -6.33
CA LEU A 768 -42.59 2.40 -7.64
C LEU A 768 -41.41 1.48 -7.99
N LEU A 769 -41.70 0.51 -8.85
CA LEU A 769 -40.76 -0.22 -9.69
C LEU A 769 -40.57 0.55 -11.00
N GLU A 770 -39.33 0.56 -11.48
CA GLU A 770 -38.86 0.52 -12.87
C GLU A 770 -37.42 1.09 -12.86
N GLU A 771 -36.42 0.61 -13.58
CA GLU A 771 -36.12 -0.57 -14.40
C GLU A 771 -34.67 -0.31 -14.84
N TYR A 772 -33.82 -1.33 -15.02
CA TYR A 772 -32.74 -1.39 -16.04
C TYR A 772 -31.84 -2.60 -15.76
N CYS A 773 -31.92 -3.60 -16.66
CA CYS A 773 -30.97 -4.70 -16.79
C CYS A 773 -30.24 -4.58 -18.17
N PRO A 774 -29.11 -5.26 -18.36
CA PRO A 774 -28.07 -4.88 -19.32
C PRO A 774 -28.09 -5.68 -20.65
N ASP A 775 -27.49 -5.07 -21.67
CA ASP A 775 -27.31 -5.63 -23.02
C ASP A 775 -26.30 -6.79 -23.10
N THR A 776 -26.61 -7.74 -23.98
CA THR A 776 -25.77 -8.85 -24.48
C THR A 776 -25.61 -8.76 -26.02
N PRO A 777 -24.65 -9.49 -26.63
CA PRO A 777 -23.95 -9.06 -27.85
C PRO A 777 -24.52 -9.62 -29.16
N GLU A 778 -24.28 -8.90 -30.27
CA GLU A 778 -24.62 -9.32 -31.64
C GLU A 778 -23.53 -10.18 -32.33
N PRO A 779 -23.93 -11.07 -33.27
CA PRO A 779 -23.03 -11.91 -34.06
C PRO A 779 -22.72 -11.36 -35.47
N ALA A 780 -21.69 -11.93 -36.08
CA ALA A 780 -21.21 -11.65 -37.43
C ALA A 780 -22.19 -12.04 -38.56
N ARG A 781 -22.27 -11.20 -39.62
CA ARG A 781 -22.58 -11.61 -41.00
C ARG A 781 -21.99 -10.62 -42.01
N GLY A 782 -21.38 -11.16 -43.06
CA GLY A 782 -20.77 -10.39 -44.13
C GLY A 782 -21.63 -10.23 -45.39
N LYS A 783 -20.99 -9.55 -46.36
CA LYS A 783 -21.25 -9.40 -47.81
C LYS A 783 -22.06 -8.20 -48.31
N ASN A 784 -21.32 -7.40 -49.10
CA ASN A 784 -21.60 -6.89 -50.45
C ASN A 784 -22.32 -5.55 -50.69
N LYS A 785 -21.51 -4.65 -51.29
CA LYS A 785 -21.69 -3.91 -52.56
C LYS A 785 -22.76 -2.81 -52.72
N HIS A 786 -22.29 -1.78 -53.45
CA HIS A 786 -22.98 -0.65 -54.12
C HIS A 786 -23.47 0.47 -53.18
N SER A 787 -23.45 1.76 -53.52
CA SER A 787 -22.85 2.60 -54.58
C SER A 787 -23.35 4.03 -54.31
N GLN A 788 -22.55 5.05 -54.62
CA GLN A 788 -22.96 6.43 -54.98
C GLN A 788 -23.80 7.24 -53.97
N SER A 789 -23.18 8.26 -53.36
CA SER A 789 -23.37 9.69 -53.70
C SER A 789 -22.39 10.54 -52.89
#